data_AF-A0A2G6TSD5-F1
#
_entry.id   AF-A0A2G6TSD5-F1
#
_cell.length_a   1.000
_cell.length_b   1.000
_cell.length_c   1.000
_cell.angle_alpha   90.00
_cell.angle_beta   90.00
_cell.angle_gamma   90.00
#
_symmetry.space_group_name_H-M   'P 1'
#
loop_
_entity.id
_entity.type
_entity.pdbx_description
1 polymer ?
#
loop_
_entity_poly.entity_id
_entity_poly.type
_entity_poly.pdbx_seq_one_letter_code
_entity_poly.pdbx_strand_id
1 'polypeptide(L)'
;MHDDPRRFSTHAFPDALRQAALNEALSRADIHGEAPTPPATHLALRSSPLGSVFITLATSPLTLRAVAKRLRGPGLLLCALLQGSANAVIEDAAFPLKAGSALLLESDRDWQLQLPGDGRLLLARLESSSFLLRLLRSCPPEARHIGGTGGVGAMCMAMAASLAEQIDTLAQDDLLSVEATLTDMLVTCLTPRASNPEQEQAEATEPPSAVQLGHLRRICRAIETRLGDAELSIDAIADAEGLSTRYLQKLFKGAATSFSTYLRERRLERCRMDLSNRSLQHFSIAELCFRWGFGDAANFSRAFTARYGLSPKAYRASPARVQDAPPGQRGRPSPAESAAQGAEPAAARLAHSPFQALLRDHARYAQALALVPKRSAHADNGGASPQHYYLPVSDKTVHWGYLSRSLKPVLSVRSGDVVTMETLTQHASDDWERMIEGDPGAESVFHWTAAQKAVDRRGAGPMDASIYGRGAGEGFGVHICTGPIYVHEAEPGDLLEIRILDVQPRPSCSPAHHGRVFGSNAAAWWGFHYRDQITEPRQREVVTIYEIDHALPEEPTARAVYNYRWTPQTDPFGVVHPTIDYPGVPVDPASITRRFGVLDKARVPLRPHFGMLAVAPREAGLIDSIPPSYFGGNLDNWRAGKGATLFLPVSVPGALFSVGDPHASQGDSELCGTAIECSLTGSFELRVHKRAALDNRFLAELDHPFLETGSEWVIQGFSFTDHLAELGSQAQSQVYRKSSLEGAMRDAFHKARRYLMLAHGLDEDEAVSLISVAVDFAVTQVVDGNWGVHAVIKKTLFPPELSASTQAGQ
;
A
#
# COMPACT_ATOMS: atom_id res chain seq x y z
N MET A 1 -23.57 -12.36 2.01
CA MET A 1 -22.34 -12.91 1.41
C MET A 1 -22.17 -12.34 0.00
N HIS A 2 -21.76 -11.08 -0.08
CA HIS A 2 -21.25 -10.40 -1.29
C HIS A 2 -20.26 -9.35 -0.77
N ASP A 3 -19.15 -9.81 -0.21
CA ASP A 3 -17.95 -9.02 -0.30
C ASP A 3 -17.24 -9.53 -1.55
N ASP A 4 -17.34 -8.76 -2.64
CA ASP A 4 -16.26 -8.78 -3.61
C ASP A 4 -15.13 -8.02 -2.92
N PRO A 5 -14.05 -8.67 -2.48
CA PRO A 5 -12.94 -7.95 -1.90
C PRO A 5 -12.40 -7.01 -2.99
N ARG A 6 -12.71 -5.70 -2.88
CA ARG A 6 -12.18 -4.66 -3.78
C ARG A 6 -10.66 -4.84 -3.96
N ARG A 7 -10.00 -5.26 -2.88
CA ARG A 7 -8.61 -5.70 -2.83
C ARG A 7 -8.50 -7.03 -2.13
N PHE A 8 -7.70 -7.90 -2.71
CA PHE A 8 -7.35 -9.22 -2.23
C PHE A 8 -5.82 -9.30 -2.21
N SER A 9 -5.27 -9.92 -1.17
CA SER A 9 -3.85 -10.26 -1.12
C SER A 9 -3.72 -11.72 -0.72
N THR A 10 -2.88 -12.48 -1.41
CA THR A 10 -2.57 -13.86 -1.02
C THR A 10 -1.85 -13.90 0.32
N HIS A 11 -1.18 -12.82 0.74
CA HIS A 11 -0.54 -12.68 2.05
C HIS A 11 -1.53 -12.78 3.23
N ALA A 12 -2.84 -12.62 2.96
CA ALA A 12 -3.92 -12.84 3.93
C ALA A 12 -4.16 -14.33 4.28
N PHE A 13 -3.49 -15.26 3.58
CA PHE A 13 -3.68 -16.70 3.71
C PHE A 13 -2.36 -17.43 4.01
N PRO A 14 -2.40 -18.54 4.77
CA PRO A 14 -1.29 -19.49 4.87
C PRO A 14 -0.73 -19.89 3.50
N ASP A 15 0.58 -20.14 3.40
CA ASP A 15 1.27 -20.49 2.14
C ASP A 15 0.57 -21.63 1.38
N ALA A 16 0.14 -22.67 2.11
CA ALA A 16 -0.58 -23.82 1.54
C ALA A 16 -1.93 -23.46 0.89
N LEU A 17 -2.55 -22.35 1.29
CA LEU A 17 -3.85 -21.88 0.79
C LEU A 17 -3.72 -20.75 -0.25
N ARG A 18 -2.56 -20.10 -0.36
CA ARG A 18 -2.35 -18.95 -1.27
C ARG A 18 -2.72 -19.27 -2.72
N GLN A 19 -2.31 -20.43 -3.22
CA GLN A 19 -2.57 -20.84 -4.59
C GLN A 19 -4.07 -21.09 -4.85
N ALA A 20 -4.77 -21.70 -3.89
CA ALA A 20 -6.22 -21.92 -3.98
C ALA A 20 -6.98 -20.58 -3.91
N ALA A 21 -6.62 -19.72 -2.98
CA ALA A 21 -7.22 -18.39 -2.81
C ALA A 21 -7.02 -17.50 -4.05
N LEU A 22 -5.81 -17.50 -4.63
CA LEU A 22 -5.53 -16.80 -5.88
C LEU A 22 -6.42 -17.31 -7.02
N ASN A 23 -6.53 -18.63 -7.15
CA ASN A 23 -7.35 -19.24 -8.20
C ASN A 23 -8.85 -18.97 -8.03
N GLU A 24 -9.34 -18.92 -6.79
CA GLU A 24 -10.71 -18.49 -6.51
C GLU A 24 -10.94 -17.04 -6.96
N ALA A 25 -10.03 -16.12 -6.63
CA ALA A 25 -10.11 -14.73 -7.05
C ALA A 25 -10.07 -14.58 -8.58
N LEU A 26 -9.11 -15.24 -9.25
CA LEU A 26 -8.95 -15.19 -10.71
C LEU A 26 -10.06 -15.90 -11.48
N SER A 27 -10.72 -16.89 -10.87
CA SER A 27 -11.83 -17.62 -11.50
C SER A 27 -12.98 -16.70 -11.95
N ARG A 28 -13.12 -15.52 -11.33
CA ARG A 28 -14.10 -14.50 -11.71
C ARG A 28 -13.89 -13.94 -13.12
N ALA A 29 -12.66 -13.99 -13.64
CA ALA A 29 -12.30 -13.64 -15.00
C ALA A 29 -12.08 -14.87 -15.91
N ASP A 30 -12.43 -16.08 -15.47
CA ASP A 30 -12.14 -17.35 -16.14
C ASP A 30 -10.63 -17.57 -16.38
N ILE A 31 -9.81 -17.13 -15.44
CA ILE A 31 -8.35 -17.26 -15.47
C ILE A 31 -7.90 -18.20 -14.35
N HIS A 32 -6.93 -19.06 -14.67
CA HIS A 32 -6.21 -19.88 -13.71
C HIS A 32 -4.79 -19.35 -13.55
N GLY A 33 -4.31 -19.26 -12.33
CA GLY A 33 -2.93 -18.91 -12.01
C GLY A 33 -2.17 -20.13 -11.48
N GLU A 34 -0.94 -20.30 -11.94
CA GLU A 34 -0.02 -21.34 -11.48
C GLU A 34 1.31 -20.67 -11.14
N ALA A 35 1.67 -20.64 -9.86
CA ALA A 35 2.92 -20.07 -9.39
C ALA A 35 3.92 -21.19 -9.06
N PRO A 36 5.23 -21.03 -9.37
CA PRO A 36 6.26 -22.02 -9.07
C PRO A 36 6.54 -22.15 -7.56
N THR A 37 6.14 -21.15 -6.79
CA THR A 37 6.18 -21.09 -5.32
C THR A 37 4.85 -20.49 -4.84
N PRO A 38 4.50 -20.57 -3.54
CA PRO A 38 3.30 -19.93 -3.03
C PRO A 38 3.19 -18.47 -3.51
N PRO A 39 2.12 -18.09 -4.23
CA PRO A 39 2.09 -16.79 -4.90
C PRO A 39 2.07 -15.65 -3.89
N ALA A 40 2.91 -14.63 -4.10
CA ALA A 40 2.84 -13.33 -3.44
C ALA A 40 2.14 -12.36 -4.40
N THR A 41 0.83 -12.22 -4.26
CA THR A 41 -0.01 -11.53 -5.24
C THR A 41 -0.99 -10.60 -4.53
N HIS A 42 -1.00 -9.34 -4.96
CA HIS A 42 -2.03 -8.36 -4.64
C HIS A 42 -2.90 -8.14 -5.88
N LEU A 43 -4.20 -8.21 -5.70
CA LEU A 43 -5.18 -8.11 -6.77
C LEU A 43 -6.29 -7.15 -6.37
N ALA A 44 -6.68 -6.25 -7.27
CA ALA A 44 -7.95 -5.53 -7.17
C ALA A 44 -8.85 -5.93 -8.33
N LEU A 45 -10.12 -6.22 -8.04
CA LEU A 45 -11.07 -6.72 -9.02
C LEU A 45 -12.33 -5.85 -9.03
N ARG A 46 -12.77 -5.50 -10.24
CA ARG A 46 -14.03 -4.79 -10.45
C ARG A 46 -14.78 -5.35 -11.65
N SER A 47 -16.09 -5.38 -11.55
CA SER A 47 -16.98 -5.71 -12.68
C SER A 47 -17.77 -4.49 -13.14
N SER A 48 -17.92 -4.34 -14.45
CA SER A 48 -18.85 -3.37 -15.04
C SER A 48 -20.29 -3.89 -15.00
N PRO A 49 -21.30 -3.01 -15.19
CA PRO A 49 -22.69 -3.41 -15.38
C PRO A 49 -22.91 -4.34 -16.60
N LEU A 50 -21.97 -4.39 -17.54
CA LEU A 50 -21.99 -5.29 -18.70
C LEU A 50 -21.46 -6.69 -18.40
N GLY A 51 -20.91 -6.92 -17.20
CA GLY A 51 -20.33 -8.20 -16.80
C GLY A 51 -18.84 -8.33 -17.14
N SER A 52 -18.26 -7.33 -17.81
CA SER A 52 -16.82 -7.24 -18.05
C SER A 52 -16.07 -7.13 -16.72
N VAL A 53 -14.90 -7.78 -16.64
CA VAL A 53 -14.11 -7.90 -15.42
C VAL A 53 -12.75 -7.25 -15.64
N PHE A 54 -12.40 -6.32 -14.76
CA PHE A 54 -11.12 -5.64 -14.73
C PHE A 54 -10.36 -6.10 -13.49
N ILE A 55 -9.13 -6.56 -13.68
CA ILE A 55 -8.25 -7.05 -12.63
C ILE A 55 -6.94 -6.30 -12.73
N THR A 56 -6.54 -5.63 -11.66
CA THR A 56 -5.14 -5.24 -11.48
C THR A 56 -4.45 -6.31 -10.66
N LEU A 57 -3.23 -6.64 -11.03
CA LEU A 57 -2.46 -7.71 -10.41
C LEU A 57 -1.02 -7.23 -10.24
N ALA A 58 -0.50 -7.22 -9.02
CA ALA A 58 0.91 -7.08 -8.70
C ALA A 58 1.37 -8.39 -8.05
N THR A 59 2.34 -9.08 -8.67
CA THR A 59 2.63 -10.47 -8.33
C THR A 59 4.11 -10.81 -8.45
N SER A 60 4.56 -11.78 -7.64
CA SER A 60 5.74 -12.61 -7.88
C SER A 60 5.58 -13.49 -9.14
N PRO A 61 6.61 -14.26 -9.58
CA PRO A 61 6.52 -15.09 -10.78
C PRO A 61 5.24 -15.93 -10.82
N LEU A 62 4.51 -15.83 -11.93
CA LEU A 62 3.17 -16.39 -12.09
C LEU A 62 2.92 -16.77 -13.54
N THR A 63 2.30 -17.92 -13.76
CA THR A 63 1.75 -18.33 -15.05
C THR A 63 0.25 -18.20 -15.03
N LEU A 64 -0.32 -17.43 -15.95
CA LEU A 64 -1.76 -17.34 -16.15
C LEU A 64 -2.19 -18.18 -17.35
N ARG A 65 -3.36 -18.83 -17.26
CA ARG A 65 -3.95 -19.65 -18.33
C ARG A 65 -5.46 -19.45 -18.39
N ALA A 66 -6.06 -19.76 -19.53
CA ALA A 66 -7.51 -19.84 -19.66
C ALA A 66 -8.09 -21.00 -18.83
N VAL A 67 -9.29 -20.80 -18.25
CA VAL A 67 -10.08 -21.90 -17.68
C VAL A 67 -11.05 -22.43 -18.73
N ALA A 68 -10.96 -23.72 -19.07
CA ALA A 68 -11.78 -24.38 -20.10
C ALA A 68 -13.30 -24.50 -19.79
N LYS A 69 -13.84 -23.82 -18.77
CA LYS A 69 -15.24 -23.98 -18.36
C LYS A 69 -16.18 -23.09 -19.20
N ARG A 70 -17.09 -23.72 -19.95
CA ARG A 70 -18.14 -23.14 -20.82
C ARG A 70 -19.26 -22.33 -20.12
N LEU A 71 -19.05 -21.81 -18.91
CA LEU A 71 -20.13 -21.13 -18.17
C LEU A 71 -20.43 -19.72 -18.71
N ARG A 72 -19.41 -19.03 -19.22
CA ARG A 72 -19.53 -17.73 -19.89
C ARG A 72 -19.08 -17.89 -21.34
N GLY A 73 -19.72 -17.15 -22.26
CA GLY A 73 -19.46 -17.26 -23.70
C GLY A 73 -18.05 -16.76 -24.10
N PRO A 74 -17.72 -16.81 -25.40
CA PRO A 74 -16.44 -16.29 -25.89
C PRO A 74 -16.31 -14.80 -25.58
N GLY A 75 -15.22 -14.41 -24.90
CA GLY A 75 -14.92 -13.03 -24.50
C GLY A 75 -13.53 -12.57 -24.93
N LEU A 76 -13.31 -11.27 -25.10
CA LEU A 76 -11.98 -10.70 -25.39
C LEU A 76 -11.21 -10.47 -24.10
N LEU A 77 -9.95 -10.89 -24.04
CA LEU A 77 -9.05 -10.60 -22.93
C LEU A 77 -7.94 -9.65 -23.38
N LEU A 78 -7.84 -8.50 -22.72
CA LEU A 78 -6.70 -7.60 -22.81
C LEU A 78 -5.73 -7.89 -21.67
N CYS A 79 -4.49 -8.25 -22.01
CA CYS A 79 -3.39 -8.41 -21.07
C CYS A 79 -2.41 -7.25 -21.23
N ALA A 80 -2.56 -6.21 -20.40
CA ALA A 80 -1.69 -5.03 -20.43
C ALA A 80 -0.60 -5.13 -19.34
N LEU A 81 0.66 -5.22 -19.76
CA LEU A 81 1.80 -5.30 -18.85
C LEU A 81 2.26 -3.89 -18.47
N LEU A 82 2.08 -3.52 -17.20
CA LEU A 82 2.40 -2.19 -16.68
C LEU A 82 3.85 -2.13 -16.19
N GLN A 83 4.31 -3.20 -15.54
CA GLN A 83 5.68 -3.35 -15.02
C GLN A 83 6.15 -4.80 -15.15
N GLY A 84 7.46 -5.00 -15.32
CA GLY A 84 8.08 -6.31 -15.47
C GLY A 84 8.21 -6.76 -16.93
N SER A 85 8.37 -8.07 -17.13
CA SER A 85 8.40 -8.75 -18.43
C SER A 85 7.45 -9.94 -18.40
N ALA A 86 6.92 -10.31 -19.55
CA ALA A 86 6.09 -11.51 -19.67
C ALA A 86 6.28 -12.16 -21.04
N ASN A 87 6.00 -13.45 -21.14
CA ASN A 87 5.96 -14.18 -22.40
C ASN A 87 4.60 -14.85 -22.54
N ALA A 88 3.86 -14.51 -23.59
CA ALA A 88 2.61 -15.18 -23.92
C ALA A 88 2.85 -16.31 -24.92
N VAL A 89 2.17 -17.43 -24.76
CA VAL A 89 2.15 -18.55 -25.70
C VAL A 89 0.71 -18.74 -26.16
N ILE A 90 0.48 -18.72 -27.48
CA ILE A 90 -0.84 -18.90 -28.11
C ILE A 90 -0.65 -19.88 -29.26
N GLU A 91 -1.38 -21.00 -29.27
CA GLU A 91 -1.34 -21.97 -30.39
C GLU A 91 0.11 -22.29 -30.85
N ASP A 92 1.00 -22.56 -29.87
CA ASP A 92 2.44 -22.85 -30.01
C ASP A 92 3.37 -21.69 -30.43
N ALA A 93 2.84 -20.48 -30.65
CA ALA A 93 3.65 -19.30 -30.93
C ALA A 93 3.91 -18.46 -29.66
N ALA A 94 5.16 -18.03 -29.47
CA ALA A 94 5.59 -17.23 -28.31
C ALA A 94 5.69 -15.73 -28.65
N PHE A 95 5.09 -14.89 -27.82
CA PHE A 95 5.04 -13.44 -27.95
C PHE A 95 5.61 -12.78 -26.68
N PRO A 96 6.82 -12.19 -26.74
CA PRO A 96 7.37 -11.46 -25.61
C PRO A 96 6.65 -10.13 -25.40
N LEU A 97 6.27 -9.82 -24.17
CA LEU A 97 5.74 -8.54 -23.73
C LEU A 97 6.75 -7.79 -22.85
N LYS A 98 6.80 -6.48 -23.03
CA LYS A 98 7.58 -5.56 -22.21
C LYS A 98 6.64 -4.61 -21.49
N ALA A 99 7.07 -4.05 -20.37
CA ALA A 99 6.32 -3.00 -19.67
C ALA A 99 5.90 -1.88 -20.66
N GLY A 100 4.63 -1.48 -20.60
CA GLY A 100 4.05 -0.52 -21.52
C GLY A 100 3.53 -1.12 -22.83
N SER A 101 3.40 -2.44 -22.95
CA SER A 101 2.70 -3.09 -24.07
C SER A 101 1.55 -3.98 -23.59
N ALA A 102 0.66 -4.32 -24.52
CA ALA A 102 -0.44 -5.24 -24.27
C ALA A 102 -0.62 -6.26 -25.38
N LEU A 103 -1.31 -7.34 -25.04
CA LEU A 103 -1.70 -8.40 -25.96
C LEU A 103 -3.20 -8.64 -25.85
N LEU A 104 -3.85 -8.81 -27.00
CA LEU A 104 -5.26 -9.17 -27.10
C LEU A 104 -5.42 -10.67 -27.39
N LEU A 105 -6.23 -11.33 -26.58
CA LEU A 105 -6.46 -12.76 -26.62
C LEU A 105 -7.96 -13.07 -26.66
N GLU A 106 -8.31 -14.22 -27.22
CA GLU A 106 -9.61 -14.84 -26.97
C GLU A 106 -9.56 -15.51 -25.60
N SER A 107 -10.43 -15.11 -24.68
CA SER A 107 -10.41 -15.58 -23.28
C SER A 107 -10.61 -17.10 -23.15
N ASP A 108 -11.31 -17.72 -24.10
CA ASP A 108 -11.70 -19.14 -24.11
C ASP A 108 -10.77 -20.04 -24.93
N ARG A 109 -9.74 -19.48 -25.57
CA ARG A 109 -8.71 -20.26 -26.27
C ARG A 109 -7.58 -20.68 -25.35
N ASP A 110 -6.81 -21.67 -25.78
CA ASP A 110 -5.63 -22.11 -25.06
C ASP A 110 -4.51 -21.07 -25.23
N TRP A 111 -4.31 -20.29 -24.18
CA TRP A 111 -3.23 -19.33 -24.06
C TRP A 111 -2.58 -19.47 -22.69
N GLN A 112 -1.28 -19.14 -22.64
CA GLN A 112 -0.51 -19.10 -21.42
C GLN A 112 0.26 -17.78 -21.37
N LEU A 113 0.22 -17.06 -20.24
CA LEU A 113 1.01 -15.86 -20.01
C LEU A 113 1.96 -16.11 -18.83
N GLN A 114 3.26 -16.20 -19.12
CA GLN A 114 4.30 -16.46 -18.12
C GLN A 114 4.96 -15.14 -17.69
N LEU A 115 4.89 -14.83 -16.41
CA LEU A 115 5.68 -13.79 -15.77
C LEU A 115 6.86 -14.46 -15.05
N PRO A 116 8.09 -14.39 -15.59
CA PRO A 116 9.25 -15.05 -15.01
C PRO A 116 9.79 -14.33 -13.76
N GLY A 117 9.37 -13.10 -13.51
CA GLY A 117 9.77 -12.25 -12.39
C GLY A 117 8.57 -11.50 -11.83
N ASP A 118 8.84 -10.59 -10.89
CA ASP A 118 7.82 -9.69 -10.36
C ASP A 118 7.23 -8.82 -11.47
N GLY A 119 5.91 -8.69 -11.48
CA GLY A 119 5.20 -7.99 -12.53
C GLY A 119 3.91 -7.34 -12.07
N ARG A 120 3.51 -6.28 -12.77
CA ARG A 120 2.23 -5.60 -12.57
C ARG A 120 1.44 -5.56 -13.88
N LEU A 121 0.19 -6.02 -13.86
CA LEU A 121 -0.68 -6.10 -15.03
C LEU A 121 -2.05 -5.49 -14.78
N LEU A 122 -2.67 -5.04 -15.87
CA LEU A 122 -4.12 -4.92 -15.97
C LEU A 122 -4.62 -6.02 -16.91
N LEU A 123 -5.52 -6.86 -16.40
CA LEU A 123 -6.28 -7.82 -17.19
C LEU A 123 -7.71 -7.27 -17.34
N ALA A 124 -8.19 -7.13 -18.56
CA ALA A 124 -9.57 -6.71 -18.82
C ALA A 124 -10.25 -7.74 -19.72
N ARG A 125 -11.19 -8.49 -19.14
CA ARG A 125 -12.06 -9.39 -19.89
C ARG A 125 -13.35 -8.66 -20.26
N LEU A 126 -13.59 -8.49 -21.56
CA LEU A 126 -14.71 -7.71 -22.09
C LEU A 126 -15.81 -8.65 -22.60
N GLU A 127 -16.98 -8.65 -21.96
CA GLU A 127 -18.15 -9.49 -22.30
C GLU A 127 -18.90 -8.98 -23.55
N SER A 128 -18.99 -7.66 -23.74
CA SER A 128 -19.75 -7.04 -24.84
C SER A 128 -18.91 -6.81 -26.11
N SER A 129 -18.07 -7.78 -26.47
CA SER A 129 -16.99 -7.63 -27.46
C SER A 129 -17.06 -8.60 -28.65
N SER A 130 -18.24 -9.14 -28.98
CA SER A 130 -18.43 -10.14 -30.05
C SER A 130 -17.89 -9.69 -31.43
N PHE A 131 -17.95 -8.39 -31.72
CA PHE A 131 -17.34 -7.80 -32.92
C PHE A 131 -15.81 -7.79 -32.86
N LEU A 132 -15.23 -7.36 -31.73
CA LEU A 132 -13.78 -7.32 -31.52
C LEU A 132 -13.16 -8.72 -31.60
N LEU A 133 -13.85 -9.74 -31.08
CA LEU A 133 -13.42 -11.13 -31.22
C LEU A 133 -13.32 -11.58 -32.68
N ARG A 134 -14.27 -11.16 -33.53
CA ARG A 134 -14.22 -11.45 -34.97
C ARG A 134 -13.07 -10.71 -35.65
N LEU A 135 -12.83 -9.46 -35.26
CA LEU A 135 -11.70 -8.67 -35.76
C LEU A 135 -10.37 -9.34 -35.37
N LEU A 136 -10.23 -9.74 -34.10
CA LEU A 136 -9.06 -10.43 -33.57
C LEU A 136 -8.76 -11.74 -34.32
N ARG A 137 -9.81 -12.54 -34.60
CA ARG A 137 -9.71 -13.79 -35.39
C ARG A 137 -9.27 -13.55 -36.84
N SER A 138 -9.53 -12.36 -37.37
CA SER A 138 -9.16 -11.99 -38.74
C SER A 138 -7.76 -11.37 -38.83
N CYS A 139 -7.17 -10.99 -37.69
CA CYS A 139 -5.84 -10.40 -37.60
C CYS A 139 -4.76 -11.47 -37.39
N PRO A 140 -3.59 -11.34 -38.06
CA PRO A 140 -2.45 -12.19 -37.75
C PRO A 140 -1.99 -11.96 -36.29
N PRO A 141 -1.37 -12.96 -35.65
CA PRO A 141 -1.01 -12.89 -34.22
C PRO A 141 -0.18 -11.65 -33.84
N GLU A 142 0.71 -11.19 -34.73
CA GLU A 142 1.54 -10.00 -34.52
C GLU A 142 0.72 -8.72 -34.42
N ALA A 143 -0.41 -8.64 -35.13
CA ALA A 143 -1.32 -7.49 -35.09
C ALA A 143 -2.18 -7.46 -33.82
N ARG A 144 -2.12 -8.50 -32.97
CA ARG A 144 -2.78 -8.55 -31.66
C ARG A 144 -1.96 -7.88 -30.56
N HIS A 145 -0.71 -7.53 -30.85
CA HIS A 145 0.19 -6.81 -29.95
C HIS A 145 -0.01 -5.29 -30.06
N ILE A 146 -0.28 -4.64 -28.93
CA ILE A 146 -0.45 -3.19 -28.81
C ILE A 146 0.80 -2.60 -28.19
N GLY A 147 1.58 -1.87 -29.01
CA GLY A 147 2.77 -1.16 -28.55
C GLY A 147 2.44 0.18 -27.89
N GLY A 148 3.16 0.54 -26.83
CA GLY A 148 3.01 1.82 -26.12
C GLY A 148 3.82 2.99 -26.70
N THR A 149 4.54 2.82 -27.80
CA THR A 149 5.54 3.80 -28.28
C THR A 149 4.99 4.86 -29.24
N GLY A 150 3.73 4.77 -29.68
CA GLY A 150 3.10 5.84 -30.48
C GLY A 150 1.66 5.59 -30.94
N GLY A 151 0.97 6.65 -31.33
CA GLY A 151 -0.39 6.61 -31.87
C GLY A 151 -1.46 6.15 -30.86
N VAL A 152 -2.50 5.47 -31.36
CA VAL A 152 -3.65 5.03 -30.55
C VAL A 152 -3.28 3.90 -29.59
N GLY A 153 -2.25 3.10 -29.90
CA GLY A 153 -1.73 2.08 -28.98
C GLY A 153 -1.14 2.68 -27.70
N ALA A 154 -0.37 3.77 -27.83
CA ALA A 154 0.13 4.53 -26.67
C ALA A 154 -1.02 5.11 -25.83
N MET A 155 -2.08 5.62 -26.47
CA MET A 155 -3.27 6.12 -25.76
C MET A 155 -4.01 4.99 -25.04
N CYS A 156 -4.14 3.82 -25.67
CA CYS A 156 -4.75 2.64 -25.06
C CYS A 156 -3.95 2.18 -23.83
N MET A 157 -2.62 2.17 -23.91
CA MET A 157 -1.76 1.84 -22.77
C MET A 157 -1.80 2.88 -21.66
N ALA A 158 -1.84 4.18 -22.00
CA ALA A 158 -2.01 5.24 -21.01
C ALA A 158 -3.36 5.12 -20.28
N MET A 159 -4.42 4.79 -21.01
CA MET A 159 -5.74 4.52 -20.43
C MET A 159 -5.73 3.28 -19.55
N ALA A 160 -5.08 2.18 -19.97
CA ALA A 160 -4.94 0.97 -19.17
C ALA A 160 -4.17 1.23 -17.86
N ALA A 161 -3.07 1.99 -17.91
CA ALA A 161 -2.33 2.39 -16.72
C ALA A 161 -3.17 3.27 -15.78
N SER A 162 -3.88 4.27 -16.33
CA SER A 162 -4.79 5.14 -15.57
C SER A 162 -5.93 4.35 -14.90
N LEU A 163 -6.52 3.41 -15.64
CA LEU A 163 -7.55 2.51 -15.10
C LEU A 163 -6.99 1.66 -13.96
N ALA A 164 -5.79 1.10 -14.11
CA ALA A 164 -5.17 0.30 -13.08
C ALA A 164 -4.89 1.09 -11.79
N GLU A 165 -4.61 2.38 -11.92
CA GLU A 165 -4.44 3.27 -10.76
C GLU A 165 -5.77 3.65 -10.11
N GLN A 166 -6.84 3.84 -10.88
CA GLN A 166 -8.13 4.36 -10.40
C GLN A 166 -9.18 3.27 -10.15
N ILE A 167 -8.85 1.99 -10.35
CA ILE A 167 -9.84 0.91 -10.34
C ILE A 167 -10.67 0.86 -9.03
N ASP A 168 -10.09 1.24 -7.89
CA ASP A 168 -10.77 1.24 -6.59
C ASP A 168 -11.71 2.43 -6.37
N THR A 169 -11.49 3.54 -7.07
CA THR A 169 -12.23 4.80 -6.88
C THR A 169 -13.39 4.94 -7.86
N LEU A 170 -13.32 4.29 -9.03
CA LEU A 170 -14.35 4.38 -10.06
C LEU A 170 -15.68 3.78 -9.59
N ALA A 171 -16.80 4.45 -9.84
CA ALA A 171 -18.12 3.87 -9.65
C ALA A 171 -18.40 2.81 -10.74
N GLN A 172 -19.43 1.97 -10.54
CA GLN A 172 -19.82 0.99 -11.57
C GLN A 172 -20.23 1.67 -12.89
N ASP A 173 -20.85 2.85 -12.82
CA ASP A 173 -21.27 3.61 -14.01
C ASP A 173 -20.08 4.23 -14.77
N ASP A 174 -19.00 4.58 -14.06
CA ASP A 174 -17.77 5.07 -14.70
C ASP A 174 -17.08 3.95 -15.49
N LEU A 175 -17.05 2.74 -14.93
CA LEU A 175 -16.46 1.55 -15.57
C LEU A 175 -17.13 1.21 -16.90
N LEU A 176 -18.43 1.46 -17.03
CA LEU A 176 -19.16 1.29 -18.28
C LEU A 176 -18.64 2.24 -19.38
N SER A 177 -18.37 3.50 -19.02
CA SER A 177 -17.85 4.51 -19.97
C SER A 177 -16.39 4.22 -20.36
N VAL A 178 -15.60 3.77 -19.39
CA VAL A 178 -14.23 3.29 -19.58
C VAL A 178 -14.21 2.08 -20.51
N GLU A 179 -15.09 1.10 -20.29
CA GLU A 179 -15.21 -0.08 -21.12
C GLU A 179 -15.51 0.27 -22.59
N ALA A 180 -16.46 1.18 -22.84
CA ALA A 180 -16.80 1.62 -24.19
C ALA A 180 -15.62 2.32 -24.89
N THR A 181 -14.93 3.21 -24.16
CA THR A 181 -13.79 3.95 -24.70
C THR A 181 -12.60 3.03 -24.97
N LEU A 182 -12.32 2.09 -24.08
CA LEU A 182 -11.29 1.07 -24.28
C LEU A 182 -11.61 0.23 -25.51
N THR A 183 -12.85 -0.24 -25.65
CA THR A 183 -13.34 -0.99 -26.82
C THR A 183 -13.07 -0.23 -28.12
N ASP A 184 -13.40 1.06 -28.19
CA ASP A 184 -13.17 1.88 -29.39
C ASP A 184 -11.68 2.06 -29.73
N MET A 185 -10.82 2.18 -28.73
CA MET A 185 -9.37 2.22 -28.93
C MET A 185 -8.85 0.89 -29.45
N LEU A 186 -9.29 -0.24 -28.87
CA LEU A 186 -8.90 -1.58 -29.29
C LEU A 186 -9.32 -1.85 -30.75
N VAL A 187 -10.53 -1.44 -31.16
CA VAL A 187 -10.97 -1.55 -32.56
C VAL A 187 -10.01 -0.79 -33.48
N THR A 188 -9.56 0.39 -33.05
CA THR A 188 -8.59 1.19 -33.84
C THR A 188 -7.24 0.54 -33.93
N CYS A 189 -6.75 -0.06 -32.85
CA CYS A 189 -5.45 -0.75 -32.81
C CYS A 189 -5.44 -2.00 -33.71
N LEU A 190 -6.56 -2.72 -33.77
CA LEU A 190 -6.71 -3.93 -34.60
C LEU A 190 -7.00 -3.64 -36.08
N THR A 191 -7.28 -2.38 -36.46
CA THR A 191 -7.49 -2.04 -37.88
C THR A 191 -6.13 -1.90 -38.57
N PRO A 192 -5.81 -2.70 -39.61
CA PRO A 192 -4.52 -2.62 -40.29
C PRO A 192 -4.29 -1.21 -40.84
N ARG A 193 -3.18 -0.57 -40.47
CA ARG A 193 -2.71 0.64 -41.16
C ARG A 193 -2.05 0.18 -42.46
N ALA A 194 -2.60 0.59 -43.60
CA ALA A 194 -1.97 0.38 -44.89
C ALA A 194 -0.57 1.03 -44.88
N SER A 195 0.46 0.21 -44.79
CA SER A 195 1.84 0.60 -45.02
C SER A 195 2.35 -0.18 -46.23
N ASN A 196 2.71 0.57 -47.28
CA ASN A 196 3.20 0.21 -48.62
C ASN A 196 2.15 -0.10 -49.71
N PRO A 197 2.08 0.73 -50.79
CA PRO A 197 1.19 0.52 -51.95
C PRO A 197 1.67 -0.48 -53.02
N GLU A 198 2.71 -1.29 -52.79
CA GLU A 198 3.41 -1.98 -53.91
C GLU A 198 3.23 -3.50 -54.03
N GLN A 199 2.32 -4.14 -53.30
CA GLN A 199 2.10 -5.60 -53.44
C GLN A 199 0.60 -5.95 -53.46
N GLU A 200 -0.04 -5.70 -54.60
CA GLU A 200 -1.31 -6.32 -54.98
C GLU A 200 -1.11 -7.16 -56.24
N GLN A 201 -0.85 -8.46 -56.07
CA GLN A 201 -1.11 -9.50 -57.08
C GLN A 201 -0.96 -10.90 -56.45
N ALA A 202 -2.07 -11.50 -56.06
CA ALA A 202 -2.37 -12.93 -56.22
C ALA A 202 -3.75 -13.26 -55.60
N GLU A 203 -4.55 -13.99 -56.37
CA GLU A 203 -5.95 -14.32 -56.10
C GLU A 203 -6.18 -15.42 -55.04
N ALA A 204 -7.41 -15.38 -54.50
CA ALA A 204 -8.23 -16.51 -54.05
C ALA A 204 -8.06 -17.06 -52.62
N THR A 205 -8.50 -16.28 -51.63
CA THR A 205 -9.72 -16.49 -50.81
C THR A 205 -9.75 -15.37 -49.78
N GLU A 206 -10.34 -14.22 -50.14
CA GLU A 206 -10.16 -12.97 -49.37
C GLU A 206 -10.79 -13.04 -47.97
N PRO A 207 -10.00 -12.91 -46.88
CA PRO A 207 -10.51 -12.35 -45.63
C PRO A 207 -10.99 -10.91 -45.89
N PRO A 208 -11.91 -10.35 -45.08
CA PRO A 208 -12.46 -9.03 -45.35
C PRO A 208 -11.33 -8.00 -45.45
N SER A 209 -11.19 -7.34 -46.60
CA SER A 209 -10.14 -6.35 -46.82
C SER A 209 -10.18 -5.25 -45.75
N ALA A 210 -9.05 -4.65 -45.40
CA ALA A 210 -8.98 -3.59 -44.38
C ALA A 210 -10.02 -2.46 -44.61
N VAL A 211 -10.39 -2.23 -45.87
CA VAL A 211 -11.47 -1.33 -46.30
C VAL A 211 -12.86 -1.82 -45.88
N GLN A 212 -13.17 -3.12 -46.03
CA GLN A 212 -14.42 -3.73 -45.59
C GLN A 212 -14.58 -3.67 -44.07
N LEU A 213 -13.49 -3.89 -43.31
CA LEU A 213 -13.45 -3.75 -41.86
C LEU A 213 -13.64 -2.29 -41.42
N GLY A 214 -13.03 -1.34 -42.13
CA GLY A 214 -13.23 0.10 -41.92
C GLY A 214 -14.68 0.54 -42.17
N HIS A 215 -15.31 0.06 -43.25
CA HIS A 215 -16.72 0.31 -43.53
C HIS A 215 -17.63 -0.29 -42.45
N LEU A 216 -17.40 -1.53 -42.04
CA LEU A 216 -18.20 -2.18 -41.00
C LEU A 216 -18.10 -1.45 -39.67
N ARG A 217 -16.91 -0.96 -39.28
CA ARG A 217 -16.74 -0.13 -38.08
C ARG A 217 -17.56 1.17 -38.16
N ARG A 218 -17.50 1.85 -39.31
CA ARG A 218 -18.25 3.10 -39.55
C ARG A 218 -19.76 2.87 -39.46
N ILE A 219 -20.23 1.78 -40.07
CA ILE A 219 -21.62 1.29 -40.00
C ILE A 219 -22.04 1.00 -38.55
N CYS A 220 -21.25 0.22 -37.80
CA CYS A 220 -21.55 -0.12 -36.40
C CYS A 220 -21.64 1.14 -35.52
N ARG A 221 -20.74 2.11 -35.71
CA ARG A 221 -20.81 3.41 -35.01
C ARG A 221 -22.05 4.21 -35.40
N ALA A 222 -22.40 4.24 -36.68
CA ALA A 222 -23.57 4.94 -37.18
C ALA A 222 -24.89 4.31 -36.71
N ILE A 223 -24.87 3.01 -36.39
CA ILE A 223 -25.97 2.31 -35.72
C ILE A 223 -26.03 2.69 -34.23
N GLU A 224 -24.89 2.67 -33.53
CA GLU A 224 -24.83 3.04 -32.10
C GLU A 224 -25.38 4.45 -31.82
N THR A 225 -25.06 5.43 -32.69
CA THR A 225 -25.55 6.80 -32.54
C THR A 225 -27.04 6.98 -32.84
N ARG A 226 -27.66 5.99 -33.49
CA ARG A 226 -29.07 6.01 -33.93
C ARG A 226 -29.92 4.88 -33.31
N LEU A 227 -29.45 4.22 -32.25
CA LEU A 227 -30.16 3.07 -31.68
C LEU A 227 -31.61 3.37 -31.28
N GLY A 228 -31.91 4.60 -30.86
CA GLY A 228 -33.24 5.04 -30.47
C GLY A 228 -34.23 5.27 -31.61
N ASP A 229 -33.79 5.31 -32.86
CA ASP A 229 -34.66 5.51 -34.03
C ASP A 229 -35.42 4.21 -34.36
N ALA A 230 -36.71 4.13 -34.03
CA ALA A 230 -37.52 2.92 -34.23
C ALA A 230 -37.56 2.44 -35.70
N GLU A 231 -37.44 3.36 -36.66
CA GLU A 231 -37.52 3.10 -38.10
C GLU A 231 -36.14 2.89 -38.74
N LEU A 232 -35.07 2.77 -37.94
CA LEU A 232 -33.71 2.59 -38.43
C LEU A 232 -33.60 1.34 -39.32
N SER A 233 -33.52 1.57 -40.63
CA SER A 233 -33.43 0.53 -41.64
C SER A 233 -32.00 0.39 -42.16
N ILE A 234 -31.72 -0.75 -42.79
CA ILE A 234 -30.42 -0.98 -43.42
C ILE A 234 -30.17 -0.01 -44.58
N ASP A 235 -31.23 0.41 -45.29
CA ASP A 235 -31.16 1.40 -46.37
C ASP A 235 -30.80 2.78 -45.82
N ALA A 236 -31.38 3.17 -44.68
CA ALA A 236 -31.06 4.44 -44.02
C ALA A 236 -29.61 4.51 -43.50
N ILE A 237 -29.01 3.37 -43.15
CA ILE A 237 -27.56 3.31 -42.87
C ILE A 237 -26.75 3.31 -44.16
N ALA A 238 -27.18 2.56 -45.18
CA ALA A 238 -26.50 2.48 -46.47
C ALA A 238 -26.39 3.87 -47.12
N ASP A 239 -27.48 4.63 -47.17
CA ASP A 239 -27.53 5.98 -47.71
C ASP A 239 -26.68 6.96 -46.89
N ALA A 240 -26.79 6.92 -45.56
CA ALA A 240 -26.00 7.78 -44.67
C ALA A 240 -24.50 7.55 -44.78
N GLU A 241 -24.09 6.31 -45.08
CA GLU A 241 -22.70 5.91 -45.19
C GLU A 241 -22.18 5.90 -46.63
N GLY A 242 -23.02 6.25 -47.62
CA GLY A 242 -22.65 6.23 -49.04
C GLY A 242 -22.30 4.84 -49.57
N LEU A 243 -22.93 3.79 -49.04
CA LEU A 243 -22.70 2.40 -49.39
C LEU A 243 -23.97 1.79 -49.98
N SER A 244 -23.85 0.74 -50.81
CA SER A 244 -25.05 0.02 -51.25
C SER A 244 -25.59 -0.90 -50.14
N THR A 245 -26.91 -1.03 -50.04
CA THR A 245 -27.57 -1.96 -49.11
C THR A 245 -27.07 -3.39 -49.29
N ARG A 246 -26.88 -3.83 -50.54
CA ARG A 246 -26.34 -5.15 -50.87
C ARG A 246 -24.93 -5.36 -50.33
N TYR A 247 -24.11 -4.30 -50.30
CA TYR A 247 -22.79 -4.33 -49.71
C TYR A 247 -22.84 -4.37 -48.18
N LEU A 248 -23.71 -3.58 -47.53
CA LEU A 248 -23.95 -3.70 -46.08
C LEU A 248 -24.39 -5.10 -45.66
N GLN A 249 -25.33 -5.70 -46.40
CA GLN A 249 -25.78 -7.07 -46.16
C GLN A 249 -24.63 -8.07 -46.30
N LYS A 250 -23.77 -7.89 -47.30
CA LYS A 250 -22.56 -8.70 -47.48
C LYS A 250 -21.59 -8.53 -46.30
N LEU A 251 -21.39 -7.30 -45.80
CA LEU A 251 -20.55 -7.02 -44.63
C LEU A 251 -21.08 -7.69 -43.36
N PHE A 252 -22.39 -7.57 -43.07
CA PHE A 252 -23.00 -8.23 -41.90
C PHE A 252 -22.99 -9.76 -42.03
N LYS A 253 -23.24 -10.29 -43.23
CA LYS A 253 -23.13 -11.73 -43.50
C LYS A 253 -21.70 -12.24 -43.34
N GLY A 254 -20.71 -11.46 -43.78
CA GLY A 254 -19.29 -11.72 -43.53
C GLY A 254 -18.94 -11.71 -42.04
N ALA A 255 -19.64 -10.88 -41.26
CA ALA A 255 -19.60 -10.88 -39.80
C ALA A 255 -20.53 -11.94 -39.14
N ALA A 256 -21.01 -12.95 -39.86
CA ALA A 256 -21.90 -14.00 -39.34
C ALA A 256 -23.11 -13.50 -38.52
N THR A 257 -23.68 -12.36 -38.91
CA THR A 257 -24.91 -11.81 -38.34
C THR A 257 -25.76 -11.16 -39.45
N SER A 258 -26.86 -10.54 -39.07
CA SER A 258 -27.61 -9.65 -39.96
C SER A 258 -27.73 -8.28 -39.30
N PHE A 259 -27.93 -7.23 -40.11
CA PHE A 259 -28.20 -5.89 -39.62
C PHE A 259 -29.30 -5.89 -38.54
N SER A 260 -30.42 -6.56 -38.80
CA SER A 260 -31.56 -6.62 -37.87
C SER A 260 -31.25 -7.37 -36.58
N THR A 261 -30.42 -8.43 -36.64
CA THR A 261 -29.99 -9.15 -35.44
C THR A 261 -29.04 -8.31 -34.60
N TYR A 262 -28.05 -7.70 -35.23
CA TYR A 262 -27.10 -6.79 -34.59
C TYR A 262 -27.80 -5.60 -33.93
N LEU A 263 -28.67 -4.90 -34.66
CA LEU A 263 -29.45 -3.78 -34.14
C LEU A 263 -30.31 -4.20 -32.94
N ARG A 264 -31.01 -5.33 -33.05
CA ARG A 264 -31.85 -5.86 -31.96
C ARG A 264 -31.02 -6.18 -30.71
N GLU A 265 -29.86 -6.80 -30.85
CA GLU A 265 -28.97 -7.12 -29.73
C GLU A 265 -28.48 -5.86 -29.02
N ARG A 266 -28.06 -4.84 -29.79
CA ARG A 266 -27.58 -3.57 -29.23
C ARG A 266 -28.69 -2.78 -28.54
N ARG A 267 -29.90 -2.76 -29.09
CA ARG A 267 -31.08 -2.17 -28.43
C ARG A 267 -31.44 -2.90 -27.14
N LEU A 268 -31.46 -4.23 -27.14
CA LEU A 268 -31.73 -5.04 -25.94
C LEU A 268 -30.71 -4.74 -24.83
N GLU A 269 -29.45 -4.57 -25.19
CA GLU A 269 -28.36 -4.27 -24.27
C GLU A 269 -28.53 -2.88 -23.63
N ARG A 270 -28.85 -1.84 -24.43
CA ARG A 270 -29.16 -0.50 -23.91
C ARG A 270 -30.39 -0.50 -22.99
N CYS A 271 -31.46 -1.20 -23.38
CA CYS A 271 -32.62 -1.38 -22.50
C CYS A 271 -32.24 -2.05 -21.18
N ARG A 272 -31.36 -3.06 -21.21
CA ARG A 272 -30.91 -3.75 -19.99
C ARG A 272 -30.19 -2.80 -19.05
N MET A 273 -29.31 -1.95 -19.59
CA MET A 273 -28.55 -0.96 -18.84
C MET A 273 -29.48 0.06 -18.16
N ASP A 274 -30.44 0.60 -18.91
CA ASP A 274 -31.39 1.57 -18.36
C ASP A 274 -32.34 0.93 -17.33
N LEU A 275 -32.70 -0.35 -17.51
CA LEU A 275 -33.52 -1.10 -16.55
C LEU A 275 -32.79 -1.35 -15.22
N SER A 276 -31.46 -1.43 -15.22
CA SER A 276 -30.64 -1.54 -14.00
C SER A 276 -30.33 -0.21 -13.32
N ASN A 277 -30.52 0.94 -14.00
CA ASN A 277 -30.17 2.24 -13.47
C ASN A 277 -31.29 2.81 -12.56
N ARG A 278 -30.99 2.98 -11.26
CA ARG A 278 -31.95 3.50 -10.28
C ARG A 278 -32.41 4.93 -10.58
N SER A 279 -31.54 5.76 -11.17
CA SER A 279 -31.92 7.12 -11.55
C SER A 279 -33.01 7.15 -12.62
N LEU A 280 -33.19 6.07 -13.39
CA LEU A 280 -34.19 5.93 -14.44
C LEU A 280 -35.47 5.19 -14.00
N GLN A 281 -35.65 4.92 -12.70
CA GLN A 281 -36.85 4.22 -12.19
C GLN A 281 -38.17 4.94 -12.50
N HIS A 282 -38.11 6.27 -12.67
CA HIS A 282 -39.27 7.09 -13.03
C HIS A 282 -39.74 6.86 -14.47
N PHE A 283 -38.91 6.29 -15.35
CA PHE A 283 -39.35 5.84 -16.67
C PHE A 283 -40.00 4.46 -16.59
N SER A 284 -41.19 4.30 -17.17
CA SER A 284 -41.81 3.00 -17.37
C SER A 284 -40.96 2.09 -18.27
N ILE A 285 -41.18 0.78 -18.18
CA ILE A 285 -40.48 -0.20 -19.02
C ILE A 285 -40.82 0.02 -20.50
N ALA A 286 -42.07 0.43 -20.78
CA ALA A 286 -42.52 0.77 -22.12
C ALA A 286 -41.76 2.00 -22.67
N GLU A 287 -41.59 3.05 -21.86
CA GLU A 287 -40.83 4.23 -22.27
C GLU A 287 -39.36 3.91 -22.55
N LEU A 288 -38.70 3.08 -21.72
CA LEU A 288 -37.33 2.64 -22.00
C LEU A 288 -37.23 1.81 -23.28
N CYS A 289 -38.21 0.93 -23.51
CA CYS A 289 -38.34 0.14 -24.73
C CYS A 289 -38.44 1.04 -25.97
N PHE A 290 -39.37 2.00 -25.97
CA PHE A 290 -39.56 2.93 -27.10
C PHE A 290 -38.35 3.86 -27.30
N ARG A 291 -37.72 4.32 -26.20
CA ARG A 291 -36.52 5.16 -26.24
C ARG A 291 -35.36 4.52 -27.00
N TRP A 292 -35.24 3.19 -26.93
CA TRP A 292 -34.22 2.43 -27.66
C TRP A 292 -34.77 1.80 -28.94
N GLY A 293 -35.84 2.34 -29.52
CA GLY A 293 -36.30 2.01 -30.86
C GLY A 293 -37.02 0.66 -31.00
N PHE A 294 -37.54 0.07 -29.92
CA PHE A 294 -38.48 -1.05 -30.05
C PHE A 294 -39.89 -0.52 -30.28
N GLY A 295 -40.53 -0.93 -31.38
CA GLY A 295 -41.90 -0.50 -31.73
C GLY A 295 -43.01 -1.16 -30.92
N ASP A 296 -42.73 -2.20 -30.13
CA ASP A 296 -43.73 -2.91 -29.33
C ASP A 296 -43.13 -3.48 -28.03
N ALA A 297 -43.75 -3.14 -26.90
CA ALA A 297 -43.30 -3.55 -25.57
C ALA A 297 -43.46 -5.06 -25.31
N ALA A 298 -44.42 -5.72 -25.95
CA ALA A 298 -44.63 -7.17 -25.80
C ALA A 298 -43.56 -7.96 -26.56
N ASN A 299 -43.18 -7.53 -27.77
CA ASN A 299 -42.08 -8.08 -28.54
C ASN A 299 -40.74 -7.84 -27.84
N PHE A 300 -40.49 -6.63 -27.34
CA PHE A 300 -39.34 -6.33 -26.50
C PHE A 300 -39.26 -7.26 -25.29
N SER A 301 -40.35 -7.41 -24.52
CA SER A 301 -40.35 -8.24 -23.32
C SER A 301 -40.02 -9.70 -23.61
N ARG A 302 -40.55 -10.26 -24.72
CA ARG A 302 -40.21 -11.62 -25.17
C ARG A 302 -38.74 -11.73 -25.58
N ALA A 303 -38.23 -10.79 -26.37
CA ALA A 303 -36.84 -10.79 -26.82
C ALA A 303 -35.85 -10.59 -25.66
N PHE A 304 -36.18 -9.73 -24.70
CA PHE A 304 -35.41 -9.48 -23.49
C PHE A 304 -35.36 -10.73 -22.60
N THR A 305 -36.52 -11.37 -22.38
CA THR A 305 -36.59 -12.61 -21.58
C THR A 305 -35.84 -13.75 -22.26
N ALA A 306 -36.00 -13.92 -23.57
CA ALA A 306 -35.28 -14.94 -24.33
C ALA A 306 -33.76 -14.75 -24.27
N ARG A 307 -33.27 -13.50 -24.19
CA ARG A 307 -31.85 -13.17 -24.17
C ARG A 307 -31.22 -13.17 -22.77
N TYR A 308 -31.97 -12.80 -21.73
CA TYR A 308 -31.44 -12.58 -20.38
C TYR A 308 -32.07 -13.46 -19.29
N GLY A 309 -33.00 -14.34 -19.63
CA GLY A 309 -33.63 -15.29 -18.71
C GLY A 309 -34.65 -14.67 -17.74
N LEU A 310 -34.77 -13.35 -17.67
CA LEU A 310 -35.69 -12.61 -16.79
C LEU A 310 -36.58 -11.66 -17.59
N SER A 311 -37.81 -11.44 -17.14
CA SER A 311 -38.66 -10.39 -17.72
C SER A 311 -38.11 -9.00 -17.39
N PRO A 312 -38.30 -7.96 -18.23
CA PRO A 312 -37.85 -6.60 -17.92
C PRO A 312 -38.33 -6.08 -16.56
N LYS A 313 -39.55 -6.46 -16.15
CA LYS A 313 -40.13 -6.10 -14.85
C LYS A 313 -39.42 -6.80 -13.70
N ALA A 314 -39.16 -8.11 -13.83
CA ALA A 314 -38.41 -8.86 -12.83
C ALA A 314 -36.95 -8.39 -12.75
N TYR A 315 -36.34 -8.06 -13.88
CA TYR A 315 -34.98 -7.53 -13.97
C TYR A 315 -34.86 -6.17 -13.27
N ARG A 316 -35.81 -5.25 -13.50
CA ARG A 316 -35.86 -3.93 -12.81
C ARG A 316 -36.21 -4.03 -11.34
N ALA A 317 -37.12 -4.94 -10.97
CA ALA A 317 -37.57 -5.13 -9.59
C ALA A 317 -36.58 -5.95 -8.74
N SER A 318 -35.52 -6.50 -9.34
CA SER A 318 -34.50 -7.23 -8.61
C SER A 318 -33.78 -6.27 -7.65
N PRO A 319 -33.82 -6.50 -6.33
CA PRO A 319 -33.14 -5.63 -5.38
C PRO A 319 -31.63 -5.75 -5.60
N ALA A 320 -30.94 -4.61 -5.77
CA ALA A 320 -29.53 -4.56 -5.40
C ALA A 320 -29.49 -4.83 -3.89
N ARG A 321 -28.85 -5.93 -3.49
CA ARG A 321 -28.68 -6.29 -2.07
C ARG A 321 -27.76 -5.27 -1.40
N VAL A 322 -28.35 -4.34 -0.66
CA VAL A 322 -27.71 -3.55 0.41
C VAL A 322 -28.77 -3.33 1.49
N GLN A 323 -28.41 -3.54 2.75
CA GLN A 323 -29.20 -3.14 3.93
C GLN A 323 -28.32 -2.26 4.82
N ASP A 324 -28.80 -1.06 5.12
CA ASP A 324 -28.23 -0.07 6.06
C ASP A 324 -28.95 -0.15 7.43
N ALA A 325 -28.23 0.12 8.54
CA ALA A 325 -28.53 1.24 9.47
C ALA A 325 -27.57 1.30 10.71
N PRO A 326 -27.24 2.51 11.25
CA PRO A 326 -26.39 2.78 12.43
C PRO A 326 -27.24 3.16 13.69
N PRO A 327 -26.71 3.78 14.77
CA PRO A 327 -25.58 3.43 15.65
C PRO A 327 -25.99 3.31 17.15
N GLY A 328 -25.20 2.64 17.98
CA GLY A 328 -25.33 2.65 19.45
C GLY A 328 -23.97 2.75 20.14
N GLN A 329 -23.73 3.84 20.86
CA GLN A 329 -22.49 4.13 21.60
C GLN A 329 -22.21 3.11 22.73
N ARG A 330 -20.93 2.76 22.92
CA ARG A 330 -20.27 2.79 24.24
C ARG A 330 -18.75 2.59 24.11
N GLY A 331 -18.01 3.67 24.31
CA GLY A 331 -16.61 3.67 24.72
C GLY A 331 -16.53 4.09 26.19
N ARG A 332 -16.15 3.17 27.06
CA ARG A 332 -15.52 3.45 28.36
C ARG A 332 -15.04 2.12 28.97
N PRO A 333 -13.74 1.94 29.23
CA PRO A 333 -13.28 1.01 30.24
C PRO A 333 -13.77 1.51 31.61
N SER A 334 -14.27 0.60 32.44
CA SER A 334 -14.37 0.85 33.87
C SER A 334 -12.96 0.72 34.49
N PRO A 335 -12.59 1.55 35.48
CA PRO A 335 -11.34 1.37 36.20
C PRO A 335 -11.45 0.08 37.00
N ALA A 336 -10.62 -0.92 36.68
CA ALA A 336 -10.52 -2.11 37.50
C ALA A 336 -9.79 -1.74 38.80
N GLU A 337 -10.53 -1.88 39.89
CA GLU A 337 -10.04 -1.80 41.25
C GLU A 337 -8.94 -2.84 41.50
N SER A 338 -7.94 -2.38 42.24
CA SER A 338 -6.93 -3.17 42.92
C SER A 338 -7.55 -4.36 43.67
N ALA A 339 -7.18 -5.58 43.28
CA ALA A 339 -7.23 -6.74 44.16
C ALA A 339 -5.81 -7.01 44.67
N ALA A 340 -5.52 -6.48 45.85
CA ALA A 340 -4.39 -6.88 46.67
C ALA A 340 -4.71 -8.20 47.39
N GLN A 341 -3.76 -9.14 47.32
CA GLN A 341 -3.46 -10.25 48.26
C GLN A 341 -2.37 -11.07 47.55
N GLY A 342 -1.18 -11.36 48.07
CA GLY A 342 -0.51 -11.09 49.33
C GLY A 342 0.74 -11.99 49.31
N ALA A 343 1.94 -11.41 49.25
CA ALA A 343 3.19 -12.10 49.56
C ALA A 343 4.21 -11.06 50.04
N GLU A 344 4.76 -11.28 51.23
CA GLU A 344 5.68 -10.41 51.94
C GLU A 344 7.07 -10.30 51.29
N PRO A 345 7.86 -9.26 51.65
CA PRO A 345 8.96 -8.77 50.82
C PRO A 345 10.28 -9.48 51.11
N ALA A 346 10.87 -10.09 50.09
CA ALA A 346 12.30 -10.39 50.09
C ALA A 346 13.06 -9.15 49.58
N ALA A 347 13.58 -8.36 50.53
CA ALA A 347 14.54 -7.31 50.26
C ALA A 347 15.79 -7.90 49.57
N ALA A 348 15.92 -7.68 48.27
CA ALA A 348 17.12 -8.02 47.50
C ALA A 348 17.60 -6.79 46.72
N ARG A 349 18.51 -6.07 47.39
CA ARG A 349 19.59 -5.21 46.88
C ARG A 349 19.62 -4.99 45.36
N LEU A 350 19.41 -3.73 44.96
CA LEU A 350 19.77 -3.14 43.66
C LEU A 350 21.26 -3.39 43.33
N ALA A 351 21.54 -4.49 42.63
CA ALA A 351 22.79 -4.66 41.93
C ALA A 351 22.81 -3.67 40.76
N HIS A 352 23.86 -2.84 40.71
CA HIS A 352 24.05 -1.81 39.71
C HIS A 352 24.13 -2.45 38.32
N SER A 353 23.25 -2.05 37.41
CA SER A 353 23.29 -2.49 36.02
C SER A 353 24.57 -1.99 35.33
N PRO A 354 25.29 -2.83 34.55
CA PRO A 354 26.42 -2.42 33.70
C PRO A 354 26.12 -1.23 32.79
N PHE A 355 24.84 -1.03 32.47
CA PHE A 355 24.33 0.07 31.65
C PHE A 355 24.50 1.46 32.30
N GLN A 356 24.29 1.56 33.62
CA GLN A 356 24.48 2.84 34.34
C GLN A 356 25.96 3.21 34.48
N ALA A 357 26.85 2.23 34.46
CA ALA A 357 28.29 2.46 34.48
C ALA A 357 28.79 3.02 33.14
N LEU A 358 28.18 2.60 32.02
CA LEU A 358 28.52 3.06 30.67
C LEU A 358 28.18 4.55 30.45
N LEU A 359 27.05 5.01 31.00
CA LEU A 359 26.58 6.40 30.87
C LEU A 359 27.39 7.43 31.69
N ARG A 360 28.09 6.99 32.75
CA ARG A 360 28.86 7.89 33.63
C ARG A 360 30.24 8.26 33.08
N ASP A 361 30.71 7.63 32.02
CA ASP A 361 32.07 7.80 31.46
C ASP A 361 32.13 8.70 30.20
N HIS A 362 31.11 9.54 29.99
CA HIS A 362 30.96 10.44 28.84
C HIS A 362 32.18 11.36 28.58
N ALA A 363 32.92 11.74 29.64
CA ALA A 363 34.09 12.62 29.54
C ALA A 363 35.33 11.97 28.88
N ARG A 364 35.45 10.63 28.84
CA ARG A 364 36.53 9.93 28.11
C ARG A 364 36.17 9.68 26.64
N TYR A 365 34.89 9.66 26.29
CA TYR A 365 34.41 9.31 24.95
C TYR A 365 34.58 10.46 23.94
N ALA A 366 34.54 11.71 24.41
CA ALA A 366 34.90 12.89 23.61
C ALA A 366 36.35 12.83 23.07
N GLN A 367 37.26 12.10 23.73
CA GLN A 367 38.62 11.83 23.23
C GLN A 367 38.68 10.66 22.23
N ALA A 368 37.75 9.70 22.29
CA ALA A 368 37.68 8.60 21.32
C ALA A 368 37.18 9.07 19.94
N LEU A 369 36.36 10.13 19.91
CA LEU A 369 35.85 10.81 18.70
C LEU A 369 36.94 11.48 17.84
N ALA A 370 38.19 11.55 18.30
CA ALA A 370 39.32 12.02 17.49
C ALA A 370 39.92 10.94 16.56
N LEU A 371 39.42 9.70 16.60
CA LEU A 371 39.93 8.59 15.79
C LEU A 371 38.78 7.93 15.02
N VAL A 372 38.86 8.03 13.68
CA VAL A 372 38.12 7.21 12.70
C VAL A 372 37.94 5.78 13.24
N PRO A 373 36.78 5.13 13.10
CA PRO A 373 36.60 3.78 13.63
C PRO A 373 37.60 2.84 12.96
N LYS A 374 38.69 2.54 13.67
CA LYS A 374 39.62 1.48 13.30
C LYS A 374 38.95 0.16 13.65
N ARG A 375 38.77 -0.69 12.63
CA ARG A 375 38.71 -2.15 12.78
C ARG A 375 39.65 -2.57 13.91
N SER A 376 39.13 -3.20 14.97
CA SER A 376 39.94 -4.15 15.72
C SER A 376 40.00 -5.44 14.89
N ALA A 377 41.21 -5.84 14.54
CA ALA A 377 41.47 -7.09 13.85
C ALA A 377 41.65 -8.24 14.86
N HIS A 378 41.06 -9.39 14.52
CA HIS A 378 41.28 -10.76 15.02
C HIS A 378 40.84 -11.09 16.47
N ALA A 379 40.37 -12.30 16.80
CA ALA A 379 40.64 -13.61 16.21
C ALA A 379 39.39 -14.50 16.11
N ASP A 380 39.46 -15.44 15.17
CA ASP A 380 38.74 -16.70 15.18
C ASP A 380 38.90 -17.34 16.57
N ASN A 381 37.83 -17.42 17.33
CA ASN A 381 37.72 -18.32 18.48
C ASN A 381 36.24 -18.72 18.61
N GLY A 382 35.99 -20.00 18.31
CA GLY A 382 34.71 -20.64 18.50
C GLY A 382 34.22 -20.50 19.93
N GLY A 383 32.90 -20.23 20.06
CA GLY A 383 32.20 -20.09 21.32
C GLY A 383 32.33 -18.70 21.94
N ALA A 384 31.66 -17.69 21.39
CA ALA A 384 31.71 -16.33 21.94
C ALA A 384 30.33 -15.86 22.42
N SER A 385 30.28 -15.35 23.65
CA SER A 385 29.15 -14.58 24.19
C SER A 385 28.75 -13.43 23.25
N PRO A 386 27.48 -12.98 23.27
CA PRO A 386 27.02 -11.81 22.53
C PRO A 386 27.96 -10.62 22.71
N GLN A 387 28.37 -9.97 21.61
CA GLN A 387 29.09 -8.71 21.69
C GLN A 387 28.11 -7.54 21.87
N HIS A 388 28.58 -6.49 22.54
CA HIS A 388 27.80 -5.27 22.74
C HIS A 388 28.51 -4.10 22.04
N TYR A 389 27.83 -3.49 21.07
CA TYR A 389 28.26 -2.32 20.33
C TYR A 389 27.53 -1.06 20.80
N TYR A 390 28.16 0.08 20.59
CA TYR A 390 27.56 1.39 20.81
C TYR A 390 27.68 2.23 19.55
N LEU A 391 26.55 2.76 19.06
CA LEU A 391 26.45 3.56 17.85
C LEU A 391 25.93 4.96 18.22
N PRO A 392 26.82 5.96 18.32
CA PRO A 392 26.42 7.33 18.63
C PRO A 392 25.72 7.97 17.45
N VAL A 393 24.91 9.00 17.74
CA VAL A 393 24.27 9.81 16.71
C VAL A 393 25.21 10.92 16.23
N SER A 394 25.34 11.08 14.92
CA SER A 394 26.19 12.06 14.26
C SER A 394 25.82 12.16 12.78
N ASP A 395 26.30 13.19 12.09
CA ASP A 395 26.18 13.32 10.63
C ASP A 395 26.81 12.17 9.83
N LYS A 396 27.61 11.30 10.48
CA LYS A 396 28.24 10.12 9.86
C LYS A 396 27.50 8.81 10.08
N THR A 397 26.59 8.78 11.06
CA THR A 397 25.90 7.56 11.50
C THR A 397 24.41 7.60 11.20
N VAL A 398 23.91 8.70 10.65
CA VAL A 398 22.51 8.87 10.27
C VAL A 398 22.35 9.07 8.77
N HIS A 399 21.17 8.72 8.29
CA HIS A 399 20.59 9.20 7.05
C HIS A 399 19.22 9.81 7.38
N TRP A 400 18.75 10.78 6.59
CA TRP A 400 17.60 11.60 6.97
C TRP A 400 16.51 11.54 5.90
N GLY A 401 15.38 10.95 6.26
CA GLY A 401 14.15 10.99 5.48
C GLY A 401 14.04 9.93 4.39
N TYR A 402 14.88 8.89 4.38
CA TYR A 402 14.74 7.82 3.39
C TYR A 402 15.32 6.49 3.88
N LEU A 403 14.90 5.40 3.25
CA LEU A 403 15.50 4.07 3.34
C LEU A 403 16.09 3.69 1.99
N SER A 404 17.16 2.90 1.96
CA SER A 404 17.69 2.36 0.71
C SER A 404 18.55 1.14 0.92
N ARG A 405 18.37 0.12 0.06
CA ARG A 405 19.23 -1.05 -0.01
C ARG A 405 20.67 -0.77 -0.47
N SER A 406 20.93 0.44 -0.96
CA SER A 406 22.24 0.87 -1.46
C SER A 406 23.04 1.66 -0.43
N LEU A 407 22.48 1.93 0.76
CA LEU A 407 23.21 2.63 1.81
C LEU A 407 24.37 1.77 2.33
N LYS A 408 25.53 2.41 2.49
CA LYS A 408 26.69 1.75 3.10
C LYS A 408 26.41 1.54 4.59
N PRO A 409 26.56 0.32 5.12
CA PRO A 409 26.41 0.07 6.55
C PRO A 409 27.40 0.88 7.38
N VAL A 410 26.94 1.43 8.50
CA VAL A 410 27.78 2.16 9.47
C VAL A 410 28.40 1.21 10.49
N LEU A 411 27.79 0.04 10.68
CA LEU A 411 28.24 -1.03 11.57
C LEU A 411 27.88 -2.40 10.97
N SER A 412 28.65 -3.43 11.30
CA SER A 412 28.32 -4.83 11.00
C SER A 412 28.37 -5.66 12.28
N VAL A 413 27.36 -6.49 12.52
CA VAL A 413 27.19 -7.29 13.75
C VAL A 413 26.78 -8.72 13.42
N ARG A 414 26.95 -9.66 14.35
CA ARG A 414 26.46 -11.03 14.20
C ARG A 414 25.06 -11.17 14.78
N SER A 415 24.34 -12.21 14.35
CA SER A 415 23.09 -12.61 14.99
C SER A 415 23.30 -12.87 16.49
N GLY A 416 22.46 -12.27 17.33
CA GLY A 416 22.51 -12.33 18.79
C GLY A 416 23.33 -11.22 19.45
N ASP A 417 24.06 -10.40 18.70
CA ASP A 417 24.78 -9.25 19.28
C ASP A 417 23.80 -8.15 19.72
N VAL A 418 24.24 -7.34 20.69
CA VAL A 418 23.49 -6.19 21.22
C VAL A 418 24.09 -4.90 20.69
N VAL A 419 23.25 -3.94 20.30
CA VAL A 419 23.68 -2.60 19.88
C VAL A 419 22.90 -1.56 20.66
N THR A 420 23.60 -0.69 21.38
CA THR A 420 23.02 0.54 21.91
C THR A 420 23.14 1.63 20.86
N MET A 421 22.01 2.17 20.40
CA MET A 421 21.93 3.17 19.34
C MET A 421 21.31 4.45 19.90
N GLU A 422 21.99 5.57 19.70
CA GLU A 422 21.42 6.89 19.93
C GLU A 422 20.55 7.31 18.74
N THR A 423 19.43 7.96 19.03
CA THR A 423 18.54 8.54 18.01
C THR A 423 18.25 10.00 18.35
N LEU A 424 17.97 10.77 17.31
CA LEU A 424 17.52 12.15 17.43
C LEU A 424 16.13 12.27 16.84
N THR A 425 15.27 13.05 17.49
CA THR A 425 14.05 13.51 16.82
C THR A 425 14.38 14.58 15.78
N GLN A 426 13.73 14.52 14.62
CA GLN A 426 13.78 15.55 13.59
C GLN A 426 13.23 16.91 14.06
N HIS A 427 12.46 16.94 15.15
CA HIS A 427 11.88 18.15 15.73
C HIS A 427 12.78 18.86 16.74
N ALA A 428 14.03 18.43 16.95
CA ALA A 428 14.92 19.07 17.91
C ALA A 428 15.18 20.56 17.61
N SER A 429 15.09 20.99 16.35
CA SER A 429 15.26 22.39 15.95
C SER A 429 14.06 23.30 16.27
N ASP A 430 12.94 22.74 16.71
CA ASP A 430 11.78 23.50 17.20
C ASP A 430 12.13 24.31 18.45
N ASP A 431 13.12 23.84 19.22
CA ASP A 431 13.72 24.60 20.32
C ASP A 431 15.20 24.23 20.49
N TRP A 432 16.05 24.92 19.73
CA TRP A 432 17.49 24.74 19.72
C TRP A 432 18.12 24.75 21.12
N GLU A 433 17.73 25.71 21.96
CA GLU A 433 18.26 25.86 23.34
C GLU A 433 18.02 24.59 24.17
N ARG A 434 16.87 23.93 24.01
CA ARG A 434 16.52 22.76 24.85
C ARG A 434 17.06 21.45 24.30
N MET A 435 17.06 21.28 22.98
CA MET A 435 17.22 19.97 22.37
C MET A 435 18.50 19.83 21.51
N ILE A 436 19.25 20.91 21.26
CA ILE A 436 20.47 20.87 20.44
C ILE A 436 21.68 21.52 21.13
N GLU A 437 21.52 22.71 21.73
CA GLU A 437 22.64 23.49 22.26
C GLU A 437 23.51 22.68 23.23
N GLY A 438 24.81 22.59 22.94
CA GLY A 438 25.80 21.90 23.76
C GLY A 438 25.80 20.38 23.62
N ASP A 439 24.90 19.79 22.81
CA ASP A 439 24.88 18.36 22.48
C ASP A 439 25.68 18.11 21.20
N PRO A 440 26.87 17.49 21.27
CA PRO A 440 27.73 17.32 20.10
C PRO A 440 27.11 16.45 18.99
N GLY A 441 26.26 15.47 19.36
CA GLY A 441 25.60 14.60 18.39
C GLY A 441 24.47 15.34 17.67
N ALA A 442 23.67 16.09 18.42
CA ALA A 442 22.61 16.92 17.86
C ALA A 442 23.19 18.07 17.00
N GLU A 443 24.18 18.79 17.50
CA GLU A 443 24.85 19.87 16.76
C GLU A 443 25.49 19.33 15.47
N SER A 444 26.14 18.16 15.50
CA SER A 444 26.71 17.50 14.31
C SER A 444 25.65 17.27 13.22
N VAL A 445 24.47 16.76 13.58
CA VAL A 445 23.39 16.43 12.62
C VAL A 445 22.64 17.68 12.15
N PHE A 446 22.33 18.60 13.06
CA PHE A 446 21.54 19.80 12.80
C PHE A 446 22.37 20.99 12.30
N HIS A 447 23.71 20.88 12.24
CA HIS A 447 24.58 21.96 11.78
C HIS A 447 24.17 22.46 10.41
N TRP A 448 23.68 23.70 10.38
CA TRP A 448 23.20 24.37 9.19
C TRP A 448 23.50 25.87 9.30
N THR A 449 24.30 26.36 8.36
CA THR A 449 24.73 27.75 8.23
C THR A 449 24.51 28.21 6.79
N ALA A 450 24.67 29.50 6.51
CA ALA A 450 24.57 30.02 5.15
C ALA A 450 25.56 29.40 4.14
N ALA A 451 26.66 28.80 4.62
CA ALA A 451 27.70 28.22 3.77
C ALA A 451 27.58 26.69 3.62
N GLN A 452 27.02 26.00 4.62
CA GLN A 452 27.03 24.54 4.66
C GLN A 452 25.93 23.97 5.55
N LYS A 453 25.56 22.74 5.24
CA LYS A 453 24.62 21.92 6.00
C LYS A 453 25.22 20.51 6.12
N ALA A 454 25.38 20.00 7.34
CA ALA A 454 26.11 18.75 7.58
C ALA A 454 25.38 17.54 6.99
N VAL A 455 24.07 17.42 7.26
CA VAL A 455 23.19 16.44 6.62
C VAL A 455 22.30 17.18 5.62
N ASP A 456 22.80 17.30 4.39
CA ASP A 456 22.16 18.09 3.34
C ASP A 456 20.86 17.46 2.84
N ARG A 457 20.92 16.22 2.34
CA ARG A 457 19.74 15.45 1.94
C ARG A 457 18.83 15.18 3.14
N ARG A 458 17.60 15.67 3.07
CA ARG A 458 16.51 15.32 3.98
C ARG A 458 15.28 14.93 3.17
N GLY A 459 15.09 13.63 3.00
CA GLY A 459 14.05 13.04 2.15
C GLY A 459 14.56 12.28 0.92
N ALA A 460 13.67 11.48 0.35
CA ALA A 460 13.86 10.67 -0.86
C ALA A 460 13.75 11.47 -2.17
N GLY A 461 13.42 12.77 -2.11
CA GLY A 461 13.30 13.66 -3.27
C GLY A 461 14.63 14.00 -3.96
N PRO A 462 14.60 14.88 -4.98
CA PRO A 462 15.80 15.23 -5.73
C PRO A 462 16.78 16.10 -4.90
N MET A 463 18.08 16.05 -5.21
CA MET A 463 19.09 16.87 -4.51
C MET A 463 19.01 18.36 -4.85
N ASP A 464 18.58 18.68 -6.06
CA ASP A 464 18.54 20.05 -6.59
C ASP A 464 17.27 20.81 -6.23
N ALA A 465 16.41 20.21 -5.39
CA ALA A 465 15.12 20.75 -4.99
C ALA A 465 14.23 21.19 -6.18
N SER A 466 14.31 20.47 -7.30
CA SER A 466 13.68 20.83 -8.58
C SER A 466 12.14 20.83 -8.60
N ILE A 467 11.46 20.31 -7.56
CA ILE A 467 9.99 20.19 -7.51
C ILE A 467 9.38 21.39 -6.75
N TYR A 468 9.76 21.60 -5.49
CA TYR A 468 9.21 22.66 -4.63
C TYR A 468 10.22 23.70 -4.17
N GLY A 469 11.53 23.51 -4.40
CA GLY A 469 12.57 24.47 -4.00
C GLY A 469 12.83 24.52 -2.49
N ARG A 470 12.46 23.48 -1.73
CA ARG A 470 12.57 23.44 -0.26
C ARG A 470 13.96 23.09 0.29
N GLY A 471 14.83 22.53 -0.54
CA GLY A 471 16.13 21.98 -0.15
C GLY A 471 16.33 20.53 -0.61
N ALA A 472 17.55 20.01 -0.48
CA ALA A 472 17.90 18.68 -0.96
C ALA A 472 17.03 17.59 -0.30
N GLY A 473 16.45 16.70 -1.12
CA GLY A 473 15.51 15.66 -0.68
C GLY A 473 14.05 16.15 -0.51
N GLU A 474 13.83 17.47 -0.53
CA GLU A 474 12.55 18.16 -0.47
C GLU A 474 11.61 17.85 0.71
N GLY A 475 12.11 17.16 1.74
CA GLY A 475 11.29 16.72 2.86
C GLY A 475 10.33 15.60 2.50
N PHE A 476 10.58 14.85 1.41
CA PHE A 476 9.85 13.62 1.11
C PHE A 476 10.37 12.49 2.00
N GLY A 477 9.93 12.52 3.25
CA GLY A 477 10.48 11.75 4.35
C GLY A 477 11.25 12.65 5.31
N VAL A 478 10.99 12.50 6.60
CA VAL A 478 11.38 13.48 7.62
C VAL A 478 12.18 12.90 8.78
N HIS A 479 12.28 11.58 8.90
CA HIS A 479 12.86 10.92 10.08
C HIS A 479 14.38 10.87 10.02
N ILE A 480 15.06 11.22 11.12
CA ILE A 480 16.49 10.94 11.29
C ILE A 480 16.62 9.46 11.63
N CYS A 481 17.32 8.70 10.77
CA CYS A 481 17.47 7.26 10.89
C CYS A 481 18.93 6.91 11.17
N THR A 482 19.21 6.42 12.37
CA THR A 482 20.55 5.94 12.77
C THR A 482 20.77 4.54 12.18
N GLY A 483 21.84 4.35 11.41
CA GLY A 483 22.11 3.12 10.67
C GLY A 483 22.56 3.37 9.22
N PRO A 484 22.45 2.39 8.30
CA PRO A 484 21.99 1.03 8.57
C PRO A 484 23.09 0.14 9.20
N ILE A 485 22.65 -0.83 9.99
CA ILE A 485 23.48 -1.92 10.54
C ILE A 485 23.35 -3.15 9.64
N TYR A 486 24.48 -3.69 9.22
CA TYR A 486 24.54 -4.96 8.51
C TYR A 486 24.58 -6.12 9.51
N VAL A 487 23.62 -7.04 9.44
CA VAL A 487 23.59 -8.24 10.29
C VAL A 487 24.09 -9.43 9.48
N HIS A 488 25.18 -10.04 9.91
CA HIS A 488 25.78 -11.18 9.22
C HIS A 488 24.78 -12.33 9.07
N GLU A 489 24.86 -13.03 7.93
CA GLU A 489 24.05 -14.22 7.58
C GLU A 489 22.55 -13.96 7.32
N ALA A 490 22.08 -12.72 7.48
CA ALA A 490 20.73 -12.32 7.08
C ALA A 490 20.61 -12.29 5.56
N GLU A 491 19.69 -13.07 5.01
CA GLU A 491 19.42 -13.17 3.58
C GLU A 491 17.94 -12.90 3.28
N PRO A 492 17.58 -12.47 2.06
CA PRO A 492 16.17 -12.31 1.67
C PRO A 492 15.35 -13.57 1.96
N GLY A 493 14.24 -13.40 2.69
CA GLY A 493 13.36 -14.48 3.14
C GLY A 493 13.56 -14.90 4.60
N ASP A 494 14.67 -14.51 5.25
CA ASP A 494 14.85 -14.68 6.70
C ASP A 494 14.01 -13.67 7.51
N LEU A 495 13.97 -13.83 8.84
CA LEU A 495 13.44 -12.81 9.74
C LEU A 495 14.55 -12.19 10.58
N LEU A 496 14.42 -10.89 10.83
CA LEU A 496 15.18 -10.20 11.87
C LEU A 496 14.28 -9.99 13.09
N GLU A 497 14.61 -10.65 14.20
CA GLU A 497 14.08 -10.39 15.53
C GLU A 497 14.89 -9.25 16.17
N ILE A 498 14.17 -8.21 16.60
CA ILE A 498 14.71 -6.99 17.21
C ILE A 498 14.11 -6.89 18.61
N ARG A 499 14.88 -7.24 19.64
CA ARG A 499 14.43 -7.10 21.04
C ARG A 499 14.84 -5.74 21.57
N ILE A 500 13.87 -4.95 22.03
CA ILE A 500 14.11 -3.62 22.60
C ILE A 500 14.36 -3.80 24.10
N LEU A 501 15.64 -3.91 24.49
CA LEU A 501 16.04 -4.27 25.84
C LEU A 501 15.87 -3.13 26.84
N ASP A 502 16.25 -1.91 26.43
CA ASP A 502 16.12 -0.71 27.25
C ASP A 502 15.92 0.52 26.36
N VAL A 503 15.27 1.54 26.90
CA VAL A 503 14.99 2.82 26.22
C VAL A 503 15.16 3.94 27.23
N GLN A 504 15.98 4.92 26.91
CA GLN A 504 16.23 6.07 27.78
C GLN A 504 16.12 7.38 27.02
N PRO A 505 15.40 8.38 27.56
CA PRO A 505 15.39 9.69 26.95
C PRO A 505 16.76 10.37 27.01
N ARG A 506 17.10 11.08 25.93
CA ARG A 506 18.35 11.82 25.81
C ARG A 506 18.24 13.15 26.56
N PRO A 507 19.04 13.40 27.60
CA PRO A 507 18.99 14.65 28.36
C PRO A 507 19.56 15.82 27.55
N SER A 508 19.06 17.01 27.82
CA SER A 508 19.59 18.27 27.31
C SER A 508 21.01 18.49 27.83
N CYS A 509 21.89 18.91 26.93
CA CYS A 509 23.26 19.34 27.23
C CYS A 509 23.37 20.86 27.41
N SER A 510 22.29 21.62 27.20
CA SER A 510 22.34 23.09 27.32
C SER A 510 22.66 23.49 28.75
N PRO A 511 23.52 24.51 28.96
CA PRO A 511 23.83 25.02 30.30
C PRO A 511 22.58 25.42 31.11
N ALA A 512 21.53 25.91 30.45
CA ALA A 512 20.29 26.34 31.11
C ALA A 512 19.37 25.18 31.53
N HIS A 513 19.56 24.01 30.92
CA HIS A 513 18.63 22.90 30.97
C HIS A 513 19.29 21.54 31.22
N HIS A 514 20.57 21.55 31.59
CA HIS A 514 21.40 20.37 31.74
C HIS A 514 20.74 19.25 32.54
N GLY A 515 20.64 18.07 31.94
CA GLY A 515 20.07 16.87 32.58
C GLY A 515 18.55 16.76 32.54
N ARG A 516 17.83 17.81 32.10
CA ARG A 516 16.37 17.76 31.86
C ARG A 516 16.11 17.22 30.46
N VAL A 517 14.94 16.65 30.22
CA VAL A 517 14.60 16.04 28.93
C VAL A 517 13.41 16.79 28.33
N PHE A 518 13.49 17.06 27.03
CA PHE A 518 12.44 17.76 26.28
C PHE A 518 12.08 17.02 25.02
N GLY A 519 10.84 17.26 24.57
CA GLY A 519 10.37 16.86 23.27
C GLY A 519 9.45 17.90 22.67
N SER A 520 9.22 17.80 21.37
CA SER A 520 8.27 18.62 20.63
C SER A 520 7.00 17.82 20.33
N ASN A 521 5.88 18.51 20.15
CA ASN A 521 4.70 17.95 19.53
C ASN A 521 4.17 18.99 18.57
N ALA A 522 4.38 18.75 17.27
CA ALA A 522 3.91 19.62 16.22
C ALA A 522 2.53 19.16 15.75
N ALA A 523 1.49 19.94 16.06
CA ALA A 523 0.22 19.83 15.37
C ALA A 523 0.38 20.43 13.98
N ALA A 524 0.61 19.58 12.98
CA ALA A 524 1.18 19.96 11.70
C ALA A 524 0.18 19.89 10.53
N TRP A 525 0.57 20.41 9.36
CA TRP A 525 -0.31 20.49 8.19
C TRP A 525 -0.72 19.14 7.60
N TRP A 526 0.05 18.08 7.85
CA TRP A 526 -0.25 16.71 7.45
C TRP A 526 -1.13 15.96 8.48
N GLY A 527 -1.29 16.52 9.68
CA GLY A 527 -2.10 15.89 10.73
C GLY A 527 -3.58 15.78 10.34
N PHE A 528 -4.22 14.69 10.75
CA PHE A 528 -5.63 14.40 10.43
C PHE A 528 -6.58 15.56 10.82
N HIS A 529 -6.27 16.24 11.93
CA HIS A 529 -7.04 17.38 12.44
C HIS A 529 -6.96 18.69 11.61
N TYR A 530 -5.98 18.84 10.71
CA TYR A 530 -5.53 20.15 10.21
C TYR A 530 -6.65 20.95 9.51
N ARG A 531 -7.58 20.26 8.84
CA ARG A 531 -8.70 20.87 8.12
C ARG A 531 -9.96 21.08 8.98
N ASP A 532 -9.96 20.60 10.22
CA ASP A 532 -11.14 20.58 11.10
C ASP A 532 -11.04 21.59 12.27
N GLN A 533 -10.02 22.45 12.28
CA GLN A 533 -9.85 23.43 13.34
C GLN A 533 -10.94 24.52 13.27
N ILE A 534 -11.54 24.81 14.42
CA ILE A 534 -12.71 25.72 14.51
C ILE A 534 -12.37 27.15 14.95
N THR A 535 -11.16 27.39 15.47
CA THR A 535 -10.72 28.70 15.97
C THR A 535 -9.82 29.41 14.96
N GLU A 536 -9.86 30.74 14.90
CA GLU A 536 -8.99 31.49 13.99
C GLU A 536 -7.53 31.63 14.49
N PRO A 537 -6.54 31.65 13.57
CA PRO A 537 -6.65 31.24 12.17
C PRO A 537 -6.88 29.73 12.06
N ARG A 538 -7.82 29.28 11.22
CA ARG A 538 -8.21 27.85 11.13
C ARG A 538 -7.13 26.95 10.55
N GLN A 539 -6.37 27.41 9.56
CA GLN A 539 -5.22 26.67 9.04
C GLN A 539 -3.98 27.21 9.72
N ARG A 540 -3.52 26.49 10.74
CA ARG A 540 -2.31 26.82 11.49
C ARG A 540 -1.66 25.57 12.04
N GLU A 541 -0.36 25.67 12.21
CA GLU A 541 0.45 24.66 12.88
C GLU A 541 0.83 25.16 14.27
N VAL A 542 0.89 24.24 15.23
CA VAL A 542 1.17 24.58 16.63
C VAL A 542 2.19 23.62 17.17
N VAL A 543 3.35 24.15 17.57
CA VAL A 543 4.38 23.38 18.26
C VAL A 543 4.19 23.51 19.76
N THR A 544 4.10 22.39 20.46
CA THR A 544 4.03 22.32 21.93
C THR A 544 5.28 21.64 22.46
N ILE A 545 6.08 22.35 23.25
CA ILE A 545 7.26 21.78 23.89
C ILE A 545 6.83 21.11 25.18
N TYR A 546 7.25 19.86 25.35
CA TYR A 546 7.07 19.07 26.56
C TYR A 546 8.39 18.89 27.29
N GLU A 547 8.31 18.78 28.61
CA GLU A 547 9.38 18.33 29.48
C GLU A 547 8.97 17.03 30.13
N ILE A 548 9.91 16.08 30.20
CA ILE A 548 9.72 14.84 30.94
C ILE A 548 10.06 15.08 32.41
N ASP A 549 9.07 14.83 33.28
CA ASP A 549 9.19 14.96 34.72
C ASP A 549 9.46 13.58 35.35
N HIS A 550 10.67 13.44 35.92
CA HIS A 550 11.11 12.26 36.67
C HIS A 550 10.87 12.38 38.18
N ALA A 551 10.13 13.38 38.67
CA ALA A 551 9.89 13.60 40.09
C ALA A 551 9.19 12.42 40.79
N LEU A 552 8.44 11.60 40.05
CA LEU A 552 7.90 10.32 40.49
C LEU A 552 8.50 9.20 39.65
N PRO A 553 9.59 8.54 40.11
CA PRO A 553 10.29 7.53 39.32
C PRO A 553 9.44 6.33 38.91
N GLU A 554 8.38 6.02 39.66
CA GLU A 554 7.50 4.87 39.40
C GLU A 554 6.40 5.16 38.37
N GLU A 555 6.08 6.44 38.13
CA GLU A 555 5.08 6.88 37.14
C GLU A 555 5.55 8.17 36.45
N PRO A 556 6.61 8.10 35.63
CA PRO A 556 7.13 9.29 34.98
C PRO A 556 6.11 9.84 33.97
N THR A 557 5.97 11.16 33.93
CA THR A 557 5.00 11.85 33.07
C THR A 557 5.66 12.98 32.30
N ALA A 558 5.05 13.40 31.19
CA ALA A 558 5.41 14.62 30.50
C ALA A 558 4.44 15.76 30.87
N ARG A 559 4.99 16.97 31.00
CA ARG A 559 4.25 18.22 31.19
C ARG A 559 4.55 19.17 30.03
N ALA A 560 3.54 19.89 29.55
CA ALA A 560 3.80 20.93 28.56
C ALA A 560 4.49 22.13 29.21
N VAL A 561 5.51 22.66 28.54
CA VAL A 561 6.28 23.84 28.98
C VAL A 561 5.64 25.10 28.41
N TYR A 562 5.47 25.12 27.08
CA TYR A 562 4.78 26.17 26.35
C TYR A 562 4.34 25.63 24.99
N ASN A 563 3.51 26.40 24.29
CA ASN A 563 3.33 26.21 22.86
C ASN A 563 3.47 27.51 22.08
N TYR A 564 3.70 27.41 20.77
CA TYR A 564 3.67 28.54 19.85
C TYR A 564 3.02 28.13 18.53
N ARG A 565 2.48 29.11 17.81
CA ARG A 565 2.02 28.88 16.43
C ARG A 565 3.24 29.02 15.51
N TRP A 566 3.37 28.10 14.56
CA TRP A 566 4.38 28.24 13.51
C TRP A 566 4.14 29.56 12.75
N THR A 567 5.22 30.29 12.53
CA THR A 567 5.28 31.45 11.65
C THR A 567 6.28 31.13 10.54
N PRO A 568 6.22 31.79 9.37
CA PRO A 568 7.17 31.52 8.30
C PRO A 568 8.62 31.62 8.79
N GLN A 569 9.38 30.54 8.64
CA GLN A 569 10.79 30.47 9.03
C GLN A 569 11.67 30.57 7.80
N THR A 570 12.73 31.36 7.86
CA THR A 570 13.73 31.43 6.79
C THR A 570 14.91 30.56 7.18
N ASP A 571 15.21 29.53 6.40
CA ASP A 571 16.36 28.67 6.65
C ASP A 571 17.69 29.42 6.40
N PRO A 572 18.84 28.86 6.85
CA PRO A 572 20.13 29.51 6.65
C PRO A 572 20.54 29.71 5.17
N PHE A 573 19.93 28.98 4.22
CA PHE A 573 20.15 29.18 2.78
C PHE A 573 19.22 30.24 2.16
N GLY A 574 18.31 30.81 2.95
CA GLY A 574 17.39 31.87 2.53
C GLY A 574 16.06 31.37 1.99
N VAL A 575 15.76 30.07 2.09
CA VAL A 575 14.45 29.51 1.71
C VAL A 575 13.44 29.80 2.82
N VAL A 576 12.27 30.31 2.44
CA VAL A 576 11.18 30.57 3.39
C VAL A 576 10.26 29.36 3.44
N HIS A 577 9.95 28.90 4.66
CA HIS A 577 9.09 27.78 4.99
C HIS A 577 7.81 28.30 5.68
N PRO A 578 6.72 28.56 4.92
CA PRO A 578 5.48 29.09 5.49
C PRO A 578 4.78 28.11 6.43
N THR A 579 5.02 26.82 6.21
CA THR A 579 4.57 25.68 7.00
C THR A 579 5.76 24.80 7.37
N ILE A 580 5.56 23.81 8.23
CA ILE A 580 6.57 22.77 8.53
C ILE A 580 6.69 21.84 7.30
N ASP A 581 7.38 22.28 6.24
CA ASP A 581 7.44 21.58 4.96
C ASP A 581 8.81 21.00 4.61
N TYR A 582 9.80 21.25 5.47
CA TYR A 582 11.14 20.70 5.39
C TYR A 582 11.67 20.42 6.80
N PRO A 583 12.21 19.21 7.08
CA PRO A 583 12.56 18.82 8.43
C PRO A 583 13.83 19.52 8.92
N GLY A 584 13.90 19.79 10.23
CA GLY A 584 15.09 20.34 10.89
C GLY A 584 15.43 21.79 10.51
N VAL A 585 14.44 22.58 10.09
CA VAL A 585 14.60 24.03 9.90
C VAL A 585 14.75 24.68 11.28
N PRO A 586 15.78 25.51 11.52
CA PRO A 586 15.94 26.21 12.79
C PRO A 586 14.85 27.27 12.94
N VAL A 587 14.11 27.22 14.04
CA VAL A 587 13.08 28.20 14.36
C VAL A 587 13.72 29.45 14.98
N ASP A 588 13.45 30.63 14.43
CA ASP A 588 13.84 31.91 15.02
C ASP A 588 12.93 32.23 16.23
N PRO A 589 13.46 32.22 17.47
CA PRO A 589 12.66 32.50 18.66
C PRO A 589 12.03 33.89 18.67
N ALA A 590 12.60 34.87 17.95
CA ALA A 590 12.06 36.22 17.85
C ALA A 590 10.82 36.31 16.93
N SER A 591 10.66 35.33 16.02
CA SER A 591 9.56 35.29 15.05
C SER A 591 8.28 34.65 15.60
N ILE A 592 8.35 34.02 16.78
CA ILE A 592 7.25 33.26 17.39
C ILE A 592 6.79 33.90 18.71
N THR A 593 5.57 33.59 19.14
CA THR A 593 5.06 33.98 20.46
C THR A 593 4.83 32.73 21.31
N ARG A 594 5.69 32.54 22.32
CA ARG A 594 5.58 31.44 23.28
C ARG A 594 4.45 31.69 24.28
N ARG A 595 3.55 30.73 24.43
CA ARG A 595 2.46 30.73 25.41
C ARG A 595 2.72 29.67 26.47
N PHE A 596 3.04 30.11 27.67
CA PHE A 596 3.22 29.29 28.86
C PHE A 596 1.87 29.04 29.57
N GLY A 597 1.84 28.13 30.54
CA GLY A 597 0.61 27.78 31.27
C GLY A 597 -0.34 26.89 30.47
N VAL A 598 0.18 26.20 29.44
CA VAL A 598 -0.60 25.34 28.56
C VAL A 598 -0.69 23.95 29.15
N LEU A 599 -1.89 23.35 29.09
CA LEU A 599 -2.13 22.01 29.63
C LEU A 599 -1.74 21.85 31.12
N ASP A 600 -1.73 22.93 31.92
CA ASP A 600 -1.28 22.92 33.33
C ASP A 600 -1.96 21.84 34.20
N LYS A 601 -3.20 21.50 33.86
CA LYS A 601 -4.04 20.52 34.55
C LYS A 601 -3.88 19.09 34.05
N ALA A 602 -3.08 18.86 33.01
CA ALA A 602 -2.85 17.55 32.42
C ALA A 602 -1.42 17.06 32.73
N ARG A 603 -1.28 15.75 32.90
CA ARG A 603 0.00 15.04 32.92
C ARG A 603 -0.10 13.89 31.95
N VAL A 604 0.85 13.80 31.03
CA VAL A 604 0.84 12.80 29.96
C VAL A 604 1.66 11.61 30.41
N PRO A 605 1.11 10.39 30.47
CA PRO A 605 1.89 9.20 30.77
C PRO A 605 3.00 8.99 29.74
N LEU A 606 4.21 8.63 30.17
CA LEU A 606 5.27 8.26 29.24
C LEU A 606 5.02 6.88 28.64
N ARG A 607 5.33 6.78 27.35
CA ARG A 607 5.33 5.53 26.59
C ARG A 607 6.53 5.59 25.64
N PRO A 608 7.78 5.50 26.13
CA PRO A 608 8.94 5.69 25.27
C PRO A 608 9.05 4.57 24.23
N HIS A 609 9.10 4.93 22.96
CA HIS A 609 9.15 4.00 21.83
C HIS A 609 9.85 4.63 20.63
N PHE A 610 10.13 3.80 19.62
CA PHE A 610 10.63 4.25 18.33
C PHE A 610 9.52 4.13 17.29
N GLY A 611 9.12 5.25 16.69
CA GLY A 611 8.21 5.28 15.55
C GLY A 611 8.80 4.54 14.36
N MET A 612 10.08 4.81 14.06
CA MET A 612 10.82 4.24 12.94
C MET A 612 11.70 3.05 13.37
N LEU A 613 11.32 1.84 12.98
CA LEU A 613 12.12 0.61 13.08
C LEU A 613 12.05 -0.12 11.75
N ALA A 614 13.16 -0.18 11.01
CA ALA A 614 13.13 -0.65 9.62
C ALA A 614 14.33 -1.53 9.26
N VAL A 615 14.06 -2.55 8.44
CA VAL A 615 15.07 -3.17 7.56
C VAL A 615 14.97 -2.51 6.19
N ALA A 616 16.03 -2.56 5.39
CA ALA A 616 15.98 -1.93 4.07
C ALA A 616 14.99 -2.67 3.14
N PRO A 617 14.15 -1.92 2.39
CA PRO A 617 13.26 -2.48 1.40
C PRO A 617 14.00 -3.07 0.20
N ARG A 618 13.38 -4.04 -0.48
CA ARG A 618 13.92 -4.68 -1.70
C ARG A 618 13.91 -3.74 -2.90
N GLU A 619 13.04 -2.73 -2.89
CA GLU A 619 12.88 -1.75 -3.96
C GLU A 619 14.17 -0.95 -4.21
N ALA A 620 14.38 -0.57 -5.47
CA ALA A 620 15.53 0.23 -5.86
C ALA A 620 15.29 1.73 -5.62
N GLY A 621 16.38 2.47 -5.40
CA GLY A 621 16.33 3.92 -5.19
C GLY A 621 16.22 4.30 -3.70
N LEU A 622 15.67 5.48 -3.46
CA LEU A 622 15.40 6.01 -2.13
C LEU A 622 13.90 5.85 -1.85
N ILE A 623 13.57 5.29 -0.70
CA ILE A 623 12.19 5.07 -0.24
C ILE A 623 11.90 6.07 0.87
N ASP A 624 10.84 6.85 0.72
CA ASP A 624 10.34 7.81 1.71
C ASP A 624 10.23 7.15 3.10
N SER A 625 10.75 7.82 4.13
CA SER A 625 10.74 7.32 5.51
C SER A 625 9.37 7.42 6.19
N ILE A 626 8.42 8.16 5.64
CA ILE A 626 7.11 8.38 6.27
C ILE A 626 6.23 7.11 6.18
N PRO A 627 5.91 6.54 5.01
CA PRO A 627 4.92 5.46 4.97
C PRO A 627 5.47 4.12 5.48
N PRO A 628 4.87 3.50 6.52
CA PRO A 628 5.23 2.15 6.92
C PRO A 628 4.81 1.10 5.89
N SER A 629 5.45 -0.07 5.92
CA SER A 629 5.09 -1.21 5.08
C SER A 629 5.64 -2.55 5.61
N TYR A 630 5.79 -3.55 4.74
CA TYR A 630 6.27 -4.88 5.09
C TYR A 630 7.64 -4.86 5.80
N PHE A 631 8.50 -3.91 5.46
CA PHE A 631 9.87 -3.75 5.97
C PHE A 631 9.94 -3.08 7.35
N GLY A 632 8.81 -2.80 7.99
CA GLY A 632 8.73 -1.91 9.15
C GLY A 632 8.51 -0.47 8.67
N GLY A 633 9.40 0.43 9.06
CA GLY A 633 9.26 1.86 8.73
C GLY A 633 8.71 2.65 9.91
N ASN A 634 7.97 3.73 9.62
CA ASN A 634 7.27 4.56 10.61
C ASN A 634 6.00 3.87 11.11
N LEU A 635 6.18 2.94 12.05
CA LEU A 635 5.10 2.13 12.58
C LEU A 635 4.17 2.93 13.49
N ASP A 636 4.75 3.89 14.23
CA ASP A 636 4.08 4.77 15.21
C ASP A 636 3.14 4.01 16.13
N ASN A 637 3.64 2.86 16.60
CA ASN A 637 2.96 2.07 17.59
C ASN A 637 3.67 2.25 18.93
N TRP A 638 3.00 2.93 19.87
CA TRP A 638 3.60 3.25 21.17
C TRP A 638 4.05 2.03 21.98
N ARG A 639 3.60 0.83 21.60
CA ARG A 639 3.99 -0.45 22.20
C ARG A 639 5.37 -0.93 21.74
N ALA A 640 5.95 -0.36 20.67
CA ALA A 640 7.30 -0.68 20.16
C ALA A 640 8.41 -0.01 21.01
N GLY A 641 8.34 -0.24 22.32
CA GLY A 641 9.27 0.30 23.31
C GLY A 641 9.93 -0.80 24.12
N LYS A 642 10.49 -0.42 25.27
CA LYS A 642 11.21 -1.32 26.19
C LYS A 642 10.40 -2.59 26.50
N GLY A 643 11.06 -3.75 26.37
CA GLY A 643 10.50 -5.06 26.64
C GLY A 643 9.70 -5.68 25.50
N ALA A 644 9.50 -4.95 24.39
CA ALA A 644 8.88 -5.49 23.19
C ALA A 644 9.92 -6.12 22.26
N THR A 645 9.45 -7.08 21.46
CA THR A 645 10.21 -7.74 20.40
C THR A 645 9.49 -7.52 19.08
N LEU A 646 10.19 -6.95 18.10
CA LEU A 646 9.69 -6.75 16.75
C LEU A 646 10.32 -7.77 15.80
N PHE A 647 9.52 -8.41 14.97
CA PHE A 647 9.97 -9.29 13.90
C PHE A 647 9.72 -8.61 12.55
N LEU A 648 10.78 -8.48 11.74
CA LEU A 648 10.72 -7.89 10.40
C LEU A 648 11.24 -8.88 9.33
N PRO A 649 10.55 -8.99 8.18
CA PRO A 649 11.01 -9.82 7.07
C PRO A 649 12.24 -9.21 6.38
N VAL A 650 13.31 -9.98 6.29
CA VAL A 650 14.53 -9.58 5.59
C VAL A 650 14.29 -9.66 4.08
N SER A 651 14.54 -8.56 3.37
CA SER A 651 14.32 -8.48 1.92
C SER A 651 15.59 -8.19 1.11
N VAL A 652 16.70 -7.89 1.81
CA VAL A 652 18.02 -7.63 1.21
C VAL A 652 19.13 -8.26 2.06
N PRO A 653 20.28 -8.62 1.48
CA PRO A 653 21.41 -9.16 2.24
C PRO A 653 21.84 -8.24 3.37
N GLY A 654 21.99 -8.82 4.56
CA GLY A 654 22.39 -8.10 5.77
C GLY A 654 21.28 -7.35 6.49
N ALA A 655 20.03 -7.41 6.00
CA ALA A 655 18.85 -6.69 6.49
C ALA A 655 18.93 -5.15 6.45
N LEU A 656 20.08 -4.55 6.76
CA LEU A 656 20.33 -3.11 6.81
C LEU A 656 19.39 -2.39 7.78
N PHE A 657 19.43 -2.80 9.05
CA PHE A 657 18.56 -2.30 10.11
C PHE A 657 18.86 -0.82 10.44
N SER A 658 17.83 0.03 10.48
CA SER A 658 17.90 1.42 10.95
C SER A 658 16.80 1.68 11.98
N VAL A 659 17.07 2.60 12.91
CA VAL A 659 16.10 3.06 13.92
C VAL A 659 16.10 4.58 13.99
N GLY A 660 14.93 5.18 14.20
CA GLY A 660 14.74 6.61 14.23
C GLY A 660 13.43 6.99 14.88
N ASP A 661 12.98 8.22 14.62
CA ASP A 661 11.69 8.77 15.05
C ASP A 661 11.35 8.46 16.53
N PRO A 662 12.20 8.92 17.47
CA PRO A 662 12.04 8.55 18.87
C PRO A 662 10.95 9.38 19.56
N HIS A 663 10.06 8.70 20.29
CA HIS A 663 8.89 9.31 20.91
C HIS A 663 8.88 9.07 22.42
N ALA A 664 8.68 10.13 23.21
CA ALA A 664 8.48 10.02 24.66
C ALA A 664 7.08 9.48 25.01
N SER A 665 6.07 9.80 24.20
CA SER A 665 4.71 9.27 24.32
C SER A 665 3.89 9.56 23.08
N GLN A 666 2.88 8.72 22.83
CA GLN A 666 1.92 8.87 21.74
C GLN A 666 0.58 8.24 22.14
N GLY A 667 -0.51 8.73 21.52
CA GLY A 667 -1.82 8.08 21.55
C GLY A 667 -2.05 7.23 20.30
N ASP A 668 -2.87 6.18 20.43
CA ASP A 668 -3.38 5.41 19.29
C ASP A 668 -4.15 6.38 18.35
N SER A 669 -3.56 6.68 17.18
CA SER A 669 -3.99 7.55 16.06
C SER A 669 -2.96 8.60 15.63
N GLU A 670 -2.08 9.03 16.55
CA GLU A 670 -1.14 10.14 16.30
C GLU A 670 -1.80 11.38 15.64
N LEU A 671 -3.02 11.68 16.08
CA LEU A 671 -4.00 12.52 15.38
C LEU A 671 -3.46 13.84 14.80
N CYS A 672 -2.54 14.51 15.51
CA CYS A 672 -2.06 15.82 15.11
C CYS A 672 -0.92 15.80 14.09
N GLY A 673 -0.47 14.61 13.69
CA GLY A 673 0.63 14.40 12.74
C GLY A 673 1.91 13.88 13.38
N THR A 674 1.99 13.86 14.71
CA THR A 674 3.27 13.83 15.40
C THR A 674 3.06 13.42 16.86
N ALA A 675 4.04 12.75 17.47
CA ALA A 675 4.01 12.30 18.86
C ALA A 675 4.55 13.40 19.81
N ILE A 676 4.93 13.02 21.04
CA ILE A 676 5.95 13.80 21.77
C ILE A 676 7.31 13.35 21.25
N GLU A 677 7.72 13.99 20.17
CA GLU A 677 8.99 13.89 19.47
C GLU A 677 10.17 14.18 20.40
N CYS A 678 10.90 13.15 20.84
CA CYS A 678 11.90 13.27 21.89
C CYS A 678 13.05 12.32 21.63
N SER A 679 14.27 12.84 21.51
CA SER A 679 15.48 12.02 21.34
C SER A 679 15.59 10.93 22.40
N LEU A 680 15.90 9.70 21.98
CA LEU A 680 16.02 8.52 22.84
C LEU A 680 17.36 7.81 22.57
N THR A 681 17.75 6.93 23.47
CA THR A 681 18.82 5.94 23.27
C THR A 681 18.24 4.57 23.57
N GLY A 682 18.30 3.67 22.59
CA GLY A 682 17.76 2.32 22.69
C GLY A 682 18.86 1.27 22.72
N SER A 683 18.65 0.18 23.44
CA SER A 683 19.50 -1.02 23.35
C SER A 683 18.74 -2.16 22.70
N PHE A 684 19.30 -2.71 21.62
CA PHE A 684 18.63 -3.69 20.77
C PHE A 684 19.45 -4.97 20.68
N GLU A 685 18.84 -6.13 20.90
CA GLU A 685 19.42 -7.42 20.50
C GLU A 685 18.90 -7.78 19.10
N LEU A 686 19.81 -8.05 18.16
CA LEU A 686 19.46 -8.34 16.77
C LEU A 686 19.71 -9.81 16.46
N ARG A 687 18.65 -10.59 16.22
CA ARG A 687 18.74 -12.03 15.94
C ARG A 687 18.17 -12.37 14.57
N VAL A 688 18.94 -13.08 13.77
CA VAL A 688 18.50 -13.64 12.48
C VAL A 688 17.87 -15.00 12.73
N HIS A 689 16.67 -15.19 12.20
CA HIS A 689 16.00 -16.50 12.12
C HIS A 689 15.97 -16.96 10.68
N LYS A 690 16.68 -18.06 10.40
CA LYS A 690 16.67 -18.65 9.06
C LYS A 690 15.32 -19.28 8.78
N ARG A 691 14.70 -18.95 7.65
CA ARG A 691 13.35 -19.44 7.30
C ARG A 691 13.22 -20.96 7.41
N ALA A 692 14.23 -21.69 6.92
CA ALA A 692 14.25 -23.15 6.93
C ALA A 692 14.38 -23.80 8.32
N ALA A 693 14.73 -23.02 9.35
CA ALA A 693 14.95 -23.50 10.72
C ALA A 693 13.81 -23.10 11.69
N LEU A 694 12.77 -22.42 11.20
CA LEU A 694 11.65 -21.98 12.03
C LEU A 694 10.59 -23.08 12.14
N ASP A 695 10.46 -23.68 13.32
CA ASP A 695 9.38 -24.64 13.64
C ASP A 695 8.02 -23.93 13.79
N ASN A 696 8.03 -22.65 14.14
CA ASN A 696 6.81 -21.83 14.21
C ASN A 696 6.35 -21.48 12.79
N ARG A 697 5.28 -22.14 12.34
CA ARG A 697 4.69 -21.95 11.00
C ARG A 697 4.31 -20.50 10.68
N PHE A 698 3.84 -19.74 11.66
CA PHE A 698 3.50 -18.33 11.44
C PHE A 698 4.76 -17.50 11.16
N LEU A 699 5.79 -17.64 11.99
CA LEU A 699 7.06 -16.92 11.79
C LEU A 699 7.75 -17.36 10.50
N ALA A 700 7.71 -18.64 10.14
CA ALA A 700 8.29 -19.16 8.89
C ALA A 700 7.67 -18.54 7.62
N GLU A 701 6.47 -17.99 7.71
CA GLU A 701 5.77 -17.34 6.60
C GLU A 701 5.52 -15.82 6.84
N LEU A 702 6.10 -15.23 7.88
CA LEU A 702 5.85 -13.84 8.24
C LEU A 702 6.36 -12.88 7.15
N ASP A 703 5.50 -11.97 6.71
CA ASP A 703 5.73 -11.04 5.60
C ASP A 703 5.34 -9.59 5.95
N HIS A 704 5.16 -9.30 7.23
CA HIS A 704 4.78 -7.99 7.75
C HIS A 704 5.34 -7.80 9.16
N PRO A 705 5.36 -6.56 9.69
CA PRO A 705 5.78 -6.30 11.06
C PRO A 705 4.90 -7.02 12.08
N PHE A 706 5.53 -7.80 12.95
CA PHE A 706 4.86 -8.48 14.06
C PHE A 706 5.52 -8.09 15.38
N LEU A 707 4.74 -7.54 16.30
CA LEU A 707 5.23 -7.06 17.59
C LEU A 707 4.72 -7.98 18.70
N GLU A 708 5.62 -8.38 19.58
CA GLU A 708 5.31 -9.21 20.75
C GLU A 708 5.73 -8.48 22.03
N THR A 709 4.87 -8.47 23.03
CA THR A 709 5.18 -7.96 24.38
C THR A 709 5.15 -9.10 25.39
N GLY A 710 5.39 -8.81 26.67
CA GLY A 710 5.28 -9.80 27.74
C GLY A 710 3.88 -10.45 27.84
N SER A 711 2.82 -9.74 27.45
CA SER A 711 1.43 -10.18 27.66
C SER A 711 0.57 -10.21 26.40
N GLU A 712 1.05 -9.67 25.27
CA GLU A 712 0.25 -9.47 24.07
C GLU A 712 1.03 -9.80 22.79
N TRP A 713 0.30 -10.21 21.76
CA TRP A 713 0.74 -10.17 20.37
C TRP A 713 0.02 -9.01 19.67
N VAL A 714 0.77 -8.19 18.95
CA VAL A 714 0.28 -6.97 18.31
C VAL A 714 0.59 -7.07 16.82
N ILE A 715 -0.46 -7.19 16.01
CA ILE A 715 -0.39 -7.43 14.57
C ILE A 715 -0.76 -6.16 13.84
N GLN A 716 0.12 -5.67 12.97
CA GLN A 716 -0.04 -4.38 12.30
C GLN A 716 -0.59 -4.55 10.88
N GLY A 717 -1.75 -3.92 10.63
CA GLY A 717 -2.34 -3.74 9.32
C GLY A 717 -2.18 -2.32 8.81
N PHE A 718 -2.10 -2.15 7.50
CA PHE A 718 -1.94 -0.87 6.82
C PHE A 718 -2.94 -0.69 5.67
N SER A 719 -3.13 0.54 5.21
CA SER A 719 -4.01 0.85 4.07
C SER A 719 -3.68 0.02 2.82
N PHE A 720 -2.40 -0.30 2.65
CA PHE A 720 -1.84 -1.25 1.70
C PHE A 720 -0.82 -2.13 2.42
N THR A 721 -0.92 -3.45 2.27
CA THR A 721 0.00 -4.41 2.88
C THR A 721 1.44 -4.15 2.38
N ASP A 722 1.58 -3.98 1.06
CA ASP A 722 2.82 -3.58 0.39
C ASP A 722 2.51 -2.44 -0.59
N HIS A 723 2.55 -1.20 -0.09
CA HIS A 723 2.18 -0.04 -0.89
C HIS A 723 3.08 0.16 -2.11
N LEU A 724 4.36 -0.25 -2.04
CA LEU A 724 5.32 -0.12 -3.13
C LEU A 724 4.96 -1.04 -4.29
N ALA A 725 4.63 -2.30 -3.99
CA ALA A 725 4.17 -3.26 -4.99
C ALA A 725 2.75 -2.92 -5.51
N GLU A 726 1.82 -2.61 -4.61
CA GLU A 726 0.40 -2.40 -4.92
C GLU A 726 0.15 -1.15 -5.78
N LEU A 727 0.85 -0.06 -5.49
CA LEU A 727 0.68 1.22 -6.18
C LEU A 727 1.67 1.41 -7.36
N GLY A 728 2.72 0.61 -7.42
CA GLY A 728 3.71 0.61 -8.52
C GLY A 728 4.61 1.84 -8.53
N SER A 729 4.96 2.35 -9.71
CA SER A 729 6.02 3.37 -9.88
C SER A 729 5.71 4.72 -9.25
N GLN A 730 4.45 5.02 -8.97
CA GLN A 730 4.02 6.23 -8.26
C GLN A 730 3.66 5.98 -6.79
N ALA A 731 4.04 4.83 -6.22
CA ALA A 731 3.64 4.44 -4.87
C ALA A 731 3.91 5.52 -3.82
N GLN A 732 5.12 6.08 -3.82
CA GLN A 732 5.55 7.08 -2.84
C GLN A 732 4.79 8.42 -2.92
N SER A 733 4.02 8.69 -3.98
CA SER A 733 3.15 9.87 -4.05
C SER A 733 1.65 9.53 -3.94
N GLN A 734 1.25 8.36 -4.44
CA GLN A 734 -0.14 7.90 -4.42
C GLN A 734 -0.58 7.41 -3.04
N VAL A 735 0.35 6.92 -2.22
CA VAL A 735 0.06 6.41 -0.88
C VAL A 735 -0.64 7.47 -0.01
N TYR A 736 -0.17 8.72 -0.06
CA TYR A 736 -0.76 9.88 0.64
C TYR A 736 -2.15 10.28 0.17
N ARG A 737 -2.56 9.86 -1.04
CA ARG A 737 -3.87 10.21 -1.62
C ARG A 737 -4.91 9.11 -1.41
N LYS A 738 -4.46 7.89 -1.13
CA LYS A 738 -5.29 6.68 -1.13
C LYS A 738 -5.32 5.96 0.23
N SER A 739 -4.77 6.58 1.26
CA SER A 739 -4.84 6.15 2.66
C SER A 739 -6.28 5.85 3.07
N SER A 740 -6.49 4.79 3.84
CA SER A 740 -7.83 4.42 4.32
C SER A 740 -7.77 3.55 5.57
N LEU A 741 -8.52 3.96 6.61
CA LEU A 741 -8.74 3.15 7.80
C LEU A 741 -9.49 1.85 7.49
N GLU A 742 -10.38 1.84 6.48
CA GLU A 742 -11.06 0.62 6.06
C GLU A 742 -10.05 -0.39 5.48
N GLY A 743 -9.10 0.09 4.66
CA GLY A 743 -8.02 -0.74 4.12
C GLY A 743 -7.14 -1.31 5.23
N ALA A 744 -6.72 -0.46 6.16
CA ALA A 744 -5.90 -0.85 7.31
C ALA A 744 -6.61 -1.86 8.23
N MET A 745 -7.90 -1.66 8.51
CA MET A 745 -8.70 -2.59 9.31
C MET A 745 -8.83 -3.96 8.63
N ARG A 746 -9.10 -3.99 7.31
CA ARG A 746 -9.16 -5.25 6.55
C ARG A 746 -7.83 -5.99 6.56
N ASP A 747 -6.72 -5.28 6.36
CA ASP A 747 -5.37 -5.86 6.42
C ASP A 747 -5.03 -6.41 7.82
N ALA A 748 -5.34 -5.65 8.87
CA ALA A 748 -5.16 -6.09 10.26
C ALA A 748 -5.98 -7.36 10.57
N PHE A 749 -7.24 -7.40 10.13
CA PHE A 749 -8.09 -8.59 10.26
C PHE A 749 -7.49 -9.80 9.55
N HIS A 750 -7.08 -9.65 8.29
CA HIS A 750 -6.50 -10.74 7.51
C HIS A 750 -5.24 -11.32 8.17
N LYS A 751 -4.37 -10.44 8.68
CA LYS A 751 -3.14 -10.84 9.37
C LYS A 751 -3.44 -11.50 10.72
N ALA A 752 -4.40 -10.98 11.49
CA ALA A 752 -4.83 -11.59 12.75
C ALA A 752 -5.45 -12.98 12.56
N ARG A 753 -6.32 -13.12 11.56
CA ARG A 753 -6.88 -14.42 11.15
C ARG A 753 -5.78 -15.39 10.79
N ARG A 754 -4.85 -14.98 9.92
CA ARG A 754 -3.72 -15.82 9.49
C ARG A 754 -2.84 -16.23 10.67
N TYR A 755 -2.57 -15.32 11.60
CA TYR A 755 -1.83 -15.62 12.82
C TYR A 755 -2.51 -16.71 13.65
N LEU A 756 -3.81 -16.56 13.94
CA LEU A 756 -4.56 -17.55 14.71
C LEU A 756 -4.59 -18.92 14.05
N MET A 757 -4.75 -18.97 12.73
CA MET A 757 -4.73 -20.24 11.98
C MET A 757 -3.35 -20.92 12.01
N LEU A 758 -2.27 -20.15 11.80
CA LEU A 758 -0.91 -20.72 11.70
C LEU A 758 -0.28 -21.02 13.06
N ALA A 759 -0.37 -20.08 14.01
CA ALA A 759 0.28 -20.16 15.31
C ALA A 759 -0.54 -20.98 16.34
N HIS A 760 -1.88 -20.96 16.24
CA HIS A 760 -2.77 -21.61 17.20
C HIS A 760 -3.61 -22.74 16.59
N GLY A 761 -3.49 -22.98 15.28
CA GLY A 761 -4.12 -24.14 14.62
C GLY A 761 -5.64 -24.06 14.49
N LEU A 762 -6.24 -22.88 14.67
CA LEU A 762 -7.67 -22.67 14.50
C LEU A 762 -8.07 -22.77 13.02
N ASP A 763 -9.30 -23.22 12.74
CA ASP A 763 -9.89 -23.03 11.43
C ASP A 763 -10.32 -21.57 11.20
N GLU A 764 -10.75 -21.24 9.98
CA GLU A 764 -11.13 -19.88 9.64
C GLU A 764 -12.38 -19.40 10.40
N ASP A 765 -13.38 -20.27 10.60
CA ASP A 765 -14.63 -19.92 11.28
C ASP A 765 -14.38 -19.67 12.78
N GLU A 766 -13.55 -20.51 13.40
CA GLU A 766 -13.08 -20.35 14.78
C GLU A 766 -12.27 -19.05 14.95
N ALA A 767 -11.34 -18.78 14.04
CA ALA A 767 -10.52 -17.57 14.07
C ALA A 767 -11.40 -16.31 13.97
N VAL A 768 -12.36 -16.27 13.03
CA VAL A 768 -13.30 -15.15 12.88
C VAL A 768 -14.15 -14.97 14.14
N SER A 769 -14.64 -16.06 14.73
CA SER A 769 -15.40 -16.01 15.97
C SER A 769 -14.58 -15.42 17.12
N LEU A 770 -13.36 -15.92 17.34
CA LEU A 770 -12.48 -15.46 18.42
C LEU A 770 -12.07 -13.99 18.23
N ILE A 771 -11.73 -13.60 17.00
CA ILE A 771 -11.41 -12.21 16.66
C ILE A 771 -12.55 -11.28 17.07
N SER A 772 -13.79 -11.68 16.79
CA SER A 772 -14.97 -10.85 17.03
C SER A 772 -15.29 -10.61 18.51
N VAL A 773 -14.80 -11.46 19.42
CA VAL A 773 -15.19 -11.44 20.84
C VAL A 773 -14.02 -11.20 21.80
N ALA A 774 -12.78 -11.36 21.36
CA ALA A 774 -11.60 -11.32 22.24
C ALA A 774 -10.35 -10.64 21.65
N VAL A 775 -10.41 -10.10 20.43
CA VAL A 775 -9.31 -9.36 19.80
C VAL A 775 -9.70 -7.90 19.65
N ASP A 776 -8.88 -7.00 20.20
CA ASP A 776 -9.12 -5.56 20.15
C ASP A 776 -8.40 -4.96 18.94
N PHE A 777 -9.11 -4.15 18.15
CA PHE A 777 -8.52 -3.37 17.07
C PHE A 777 -8.44 -1.90 17.47
N ALA A 778 -7.29 -1.28 17.28
CA ALA A 778 -7.08 0.14 17.51
C ALA A 778 -6.34 0.79 16.35
N VAL A 779 -6.63 2.07 16.12
CA VAL A 779 -5.94 2.87 15.11
C VAL A 779 -4.52 3.13 15.60
N THR A 780 -3.52 2.74 14.82
CA THR A 780 -2.11 3.00 15.15
C THR A 780 -1.78 4.46 14.88
N GLN A 781 -1.93 4.87 13.62
CA GLN A 781 -1.74 6.23 13.12
C GLN A 781 -2.65 6.50 11.92
N VAL A 782 -2.90 7.78 11.64
CA VAL A 782 -3.65 8.26 10.45
C VAL A 782 -2.94 9.43 9.75
N VAL A 783 -1.61 9.44 9.79
CA VAL A 783 -0.83 10.63 9.39
C VAL A 783 0.32 10.33 8.43
N ASP A 784 0.67 9.07 8.22
CA ASP A 784 1.90 8.69 7.48
C ASP A 784 1.66 8.22 6.05
N GLY A 785 0.55 8.62 5.45
CA GLY A 785 0.15 8.17 4.12
C GLY A 785 -0.29 6.69 4.08
N ASN A 786 0.49 5.73 4.55
CA ASN A 786 0.01 4.35 4.71
C ASN A 786 -0.55 4.15 6.12
N TRP A 787 -1.81 4.56 6.34
CA TRP A 787 -2.43 4.54 7.68
C TRP A 787 -2.46 3.14 8.30
N GLY A 788 -2.34 3.08 9.62
CA GLY A 788 -2.20 1.84 10.38
C GLY A 788 -3.35 1.54 11.33
N VAL A 789 -3.72 0.26 11.43
CA VAL A 789 -4.60 -0.31 12.47
C VAL A 789 -3.90 -1.55 13.02
N HIS A 790 -3.90 -1.75 14.33
CA HIS A 790 -3.32 -2.95 14.93
C HIS A 790 -4.36 -3.78 15.67
N ALA A 791 -4.22 -5.10 15.57
CA ALA A 791 -4.98 -6.08 16.33
C ALA A 791 -4.16 -6.52 17.55
N VAL A 792 -4.78 -6.54 18.74
CA VAL A 792 -4.17 -6.95 20.00
C VAL A 792 -4.79 -8.26 20.47
N ILE A 793 -3.96 -9.29 20.60
CA ILE A 793 -4.36 -10.61 21.07
C ILE A 793 -3.63 -10.87 22.39
N LYS A 794 -4.38 -11.07 23.49
CA LYS A 794 -3.77 -11.34 24.80
C LYS A 794 -3.24 -12.76 24.87
N LYS A 795 -2.03 -12.95 25.39
CA LYS A 795 -1.42 -14.28 25.57
C LYS A 795 -2.22 -15.19 26.49
N THR A 796 -2.93 -14.60 27.45
CA THR A 796 -3.80 -15.34 28.38
C THR A 796 -4.99 -16.02 27.72
N LEU A 797 -5.32 -15.70 26.46
CA LEU A 797 -6.35 -16.43 25.70
C LEU A 797 -5.92 -17.88 25.37
N PHE A 798 -4.61 -18.14 25.36
CA PHE A 798 -4.04 -19.45 25.04
C PHE A 798 -3.14 -19.92 26.20
N PRO A 799 -3.72 -20.35 27.34
CA PRO A 799 -2.94 -20.76 28.50
C PRO A 799 -2.11 -22.02 28.22
N PRO A 800 -0.91 -22.17 28.82
CA PRO A 800 0.00 -23.30 28.57
C PRO A 800 -0.61 -24.68 28.86
N GLU A 801 -1.58 -24.74 29.77
CA GLU A 801 -2.27 -25.97 30.16
C GLU A 801 -3.13 -26.54 29.02
N LEU A 802 -3.70 -25.66 28.17
CA LEU A 802 -4.51 -26.05 27.02
C LEU A 802 -3.65 -26.42 25.82
N SER A 803 -2.45 -25.83 25.66
CA SER A 803 -1.53 -26.18 24.57
C SER A 803 -0.88 -27.56 24.75
N ALA A 804 -0.72 -28.02 26.00
CA ALA A 804 -0.21 -29.36 26.30
C ALA A 804 -1.24 -30.48 26.04
N SER A 805 -2.54 -30.21 26.21
CA SER A 805 -3.60 -31.22 26.00
C SER A 805 -3.79 -31.63 24.54
N THR A 806 -3.44 -30.77 23.58
CA THR A 806 -3.59 -31.04 22.15
C THR A 806 -2.52 -32.00 21.61
N GLN A 807 -1.36 -32.12 22.26
CA GLN A 807 -0.31 -33.08 21.88
C GLN A 807 -0.53 -34.49 22.46
N ALA A 808 -1.38 -34.64 23.48
CA ALA A 808 -1.66 -35.95 24.10
C ALA A 808 -2.87 -36.69 23.47
N GLY A 809 -3.51 -36.08 22.47
CA GLY A 809 -4.76 -36.57 21.87
C GLY A 809 -4.69 -36.97 20.38
N GLN A 810 -3.50 -37.13 19.78
CA GLN A 810 -3.32 -37.71 18.44
C GLN A 810 -2.64 -39.07 18.50
#